data_AF-A0A7W1IX34-F1
#
_entry.id   AF-A0A7W1IX34-F1
#
_cell.length_a   1.000
_cell.length_b   1.000
_cell.length_c   1.000
_cell.angle_alpha   90.00
_cell.angle_beta   90.00
_cell.angle_gamma   90.00
#
_symmetry.space_group_name_H-M   'P 1'
#
loop_
_entity.id
_entity.type
_entity.pdbx_description
1 polymer ?
#
loop_
_entity_poly.entity_id
_entity_poly.type
_entity_poly.pdbx_seq_one_letter_code
_entity_poly.pdbx_strand_id
1 'polypeptide(L)'
;MRHRGHVQLFTAWLARRDEASFRALCERHAPVVHSACVRLGAPDADEAAQAVFIVLAQRPEAVGDPTRLVGWLLGTARRVVANQRRGEERRRRHEQEAAMEHARQRAEEADPAWAAARPLLDEALASLSAPRREAMVRFYLEGRPQALVARELGCSVDAVKTRVHESLALLRRWFSRRGVTLGLATLATGLASEASAANPALVIACTKAGLAPTAAPAAAALAKGVAPVMTLSLTTATTAAAVVLGSSLVAAMVLSIDRKPAPPVLAPAPVTESVAAPVLVPAPGALNAQTFWFGNTWGNTHRGVGSGGGGSGGAESGGNWMQMAVEDIAIAGDRIYTISGWDQAASETGIYSTAGEKFGMVEGDANYADEFHASGFSGGRAVAVDANYVFYALCQDGQANNQQAYGGISRYTRDGKAAGWPGAINRNRLALFPGSKTFPTGLAIHAGVLYLSDPLAGRIRCFDTTTMVESPGFACANPGRLAIDSAAPHDLWVIDTVANQVRRIGRDGRDRDVTISDCRTPIAVCIDVRSGDVLVADGALDRQQIRRYRADTGAPVPGGHFGKPIYAGVTPGKVAAGSFFRLTGIQTDAEGSLYVSSWDYGAKLWKFDAERRVTWVRQSSEFVSCADADPGADTSVFSAGHRYVIDYSKPPGMGWTDAAITLDPQRYPDDHRLRQPWLAMRMLRLAGKPVLFGKEQMSDALFFWRFEGEIAVPAAMYWPTGSKDPAYPPGRPDGPFLWRDANGDGRMQGDEYRTGPGGGQCMTVDTNGNIWLNLRSWSADKGTIARLAFTGVDQRGVPTWNTTPDRERPIPRGSDIRHLSKMYYDAALDRMYLGVWTSTHPHPGRGWEQMEVGAELQRFDSWTSTPSLVWKTSLIPPEGVINWHSPKAWSFEADYAFFGSIWRQGQVAVDVIRLSDGKRQGRLLPTADIGGTTGWLDMNDGIQSHRRQDGTYLVFLEEHVKSKGVFFQWRPK
;
A
#
# COMPACT_ATOMS: atom_id res chain seq x y z
N MET A 1 -30.71 -30.72 44.08
CA MET A 1 -31.92 -30.39 43.29
C MET A 1 -31.84 -31.12 41.95
N ARG A 2 -32.78 -32.03 41.68
CA ARG A 2 -32.81 -32.89 40.47
C ARG A 2 -33.17 -32.09 39.20
N HIS A 3 -32.62 -32.54 38.07
CA HIS A 3 -32.56 -31.92 36.74
C HIS A 3 -33.75 -31.06 36.31
N ARG A 4 -33.56 -29.74 36.27
CA ARG A 4 -34.34 -28.87 35.37
C ARG A 4 -33.79 -29.05 33.95
N GLY A 5 -34.69 -29.22 32.97
CA GLY A 5 -34.30 -29.26 31.55
C GLY A 5 -33.77 -27.90 31.08
N HIS A 6 -32.95 -27.87 30.01
CA HIS A 6 -32.37 -26.63 29.47
C HIS A 6 -33.45 -25.58 29.12
N VAL A 7 -34.62 -26.04 28.66
CA VAL A 7 -35.83 -25.24 28.47
C VAL A 7 -36.29 -24.56 29.76
N GLN A 8 -36.40 -25.32 30.86
CA GLN A 8 -36.86 -24.77 32.14
C GLN A 8 -35.88 -23.77 32.74
N LEU A 9 -34.57 -23.98 32.58
CA LEU A 9 -33.54 -23.03 33.03
C LEU A 9 -33.59 -21.73 32.23
N PHE A 10 -33.75 -21.83 30.91
CA PHE A 10 -33.84 -20.65 30.04
C PHE A 10 -35.15 -19.88 30.23
N THR A 11 -36.29 -20.57 30.31
CA THR A 11 -37.59 -19.95 30.58
C THR A 11 -37.61 -19.26 31.95
N ALA A 12 -37.02 -19.87 32.98
CA ALA A 12 -36.90 -19.24 34.30
C ALA A 12 -36.04 -17.97 34.25
N TRP A 13 -34.93 -17.99 33.51
CA TRP A 13 -34.10 -16.80 33.32
C TRP A 13 -34.79 -15.71 32.49
N LEU A 14 -35.53 -16.06 31.43
CA LEU A 14 -36.31 -15.10 30.65
C LEU A 14 -37.38 -14.39 31.49
N ALA A 15 -38.02 -15.12 32.41
CA ALA A 15 -39.08 -14.59 33.27
C ALA A 15 -38.55 -13.67 34.38
N ARG A 16 -37.37 -13.97 34.94
CA ARG A 16 -36.86 -13.30 36.15
C ARG A 16 -35.70 -12.36 35.91
N ARG A 17 -34.95 -12.55 34.81
CA ARG A 17 -33.72 -11.83 34.47
C ARG A 17 -32.70 -11.73 35.61
N ASP A 18 -32.73 -12.69 36.54
CA ASP A 18 -31.86 -12.69 37.71
C ASP A 18 -30.55 -13.46 37.47
N GLU A 19 -29.53 -13.07 38.22
CA GLU A 19 -28.18 -13.61 38.13
C GLU A 19 -28.13 -15.10 38.46
N ALA A 20 -28.92 -15.55 39.46
CA ALA A 20 -28.93 -16.94 39.90
C ALA A 20 -29.43 -17.89 38.79
N SER A 21 -30.44 -17.48 38.03
CA SER A 21 -30.98 -18.27 36.91
C SER A 21 -30.05 -18.27 35.70
N PHE A 22 -29.36 -17.14 35.44
CA PHE A 22 -28.37 -17.06 34.36
C PHE A 22 -27.12 -17.91 34.67
N ARG A 23 -26.67 -17.89 35.92
CA ARG A 23 -25.54 -18.69 36.40
C ARG A 23 -25.79 -20.18 36.22
N ALA A 24 -26.98 -20.67 36.61
CA ALA A 24 -27.36 -22.07 36.44
C ALA A 24 -27.40 -22.50 34.94
N LEU A 25 -27.71 -21.56 34.04
CA LEU A 25 -27.70 -21.79 32.59
C LEU A 25 -26.27 -21.84 32.03
N CYS A 26 -25.40 -20.94 32.48
CA CYS A 26 -23.98 -20.94 32.12
C CYS A 26 -23.27 -22.21 32.62
N GLU A 27 -23.44 -22.58 33.89
CA GLU A 27 -22.85 -23.79 34.49
C GLU A 27 -23.23 -25.07 33.73
N ARG A 28 -24.48 -25.14 33.24
CA ARG A 28 -24.98 -26.32 32.51
C ARG A 28 -24.42 -26.43 31.09
N HIS A 29 -24.22 -25.30 30.40
CA HIS A 29 -23.93 -25.29 28.96
C HIS A 29 -22.50 -24.87 28.61
N ALA A 30 -21.76 -24.25 29.52
CA ALA A 30 -20.39 -23.80 29.29
C ALA A 30 -19.43 -24.92 28.83
N PRO A 31 -19.44 -26.14 29.40
CA PRO A 31 -18.56 -27.21 28.91
C PRO A 31 -18.84 -27.59 27.44
N VAL A 32 -20.11 -27.61 27.03
CA VAL A 32 -20.52 -27.99 25.67
C VAL A 32 -20.13 -26.89 24.66
N VAL A 33 -20.30 -25.62 25.03
CA VAL A 33 -19.93 -24.47 24.21
C VAL A 33 -18.41 -24.35 24.09
N HIS A 34 -17.68 -24.52 25.20
CA HIS A 34 -16.22 -24.52 25.22
C HIS A 34 -15.65 -25.64 24.33
N SER A 35 -16.09 -26.89 24.51
CA SER A 35 -15.66 -27.99 23.63
C SER A 35 -16.01 -27.77 22.17
N ALA A 36 -17.10 -27.06 21.86
CA ALA A 36 -17.41 -26.67 20.49
C ALA A 36 -16.44 -25.63 19.95
N CYS A 37 -16.07 -24.61 20.74
CA CYS A 37 -15.08 -23.60 20.34
C CYS A 37 -13.70 -24.25 20.10
N VAL A 38 -13.28 -25.18 20.96
CA VAL A 38 -12.05 -25.97 20.76
C VAL A 38 -12.08 -26.74 19.43
N ARG A 39 -13.15 -27.49 19.15
CA ARG A 39 -13.29 -28.25 17.90
C ARG A 39 -13.32 -27.38 16.64
N LEU A 40 -13.75 -26.13 16.77
CA LEU A 40 -13.82 -25.16 15.67
C LEU A 40 -12.51 -24.42 15.43
N GLY A 41 -11.48 -24.69 16.25
CA GLY A 41 -10.18 -24.03 16.19
C GLY A 41 -10.22 -22.60 16.67
N ALA A 42 -10.94 -22.32 17.77
CA ALA A 42 -10.88 -21.03 18.45
C ALA A 42 -9.46 -20.76 18.94
N PRO A 43 -8.89 -19.58 18.66
CA PRO A 43 -7.59 -19.20 19.20
C PRO A 43 -7.55 -19.12 20.74
N ASP A 44 -8.62 -18.59 21.33
CA ASP A 44 -8.92 -18.68 22.76
C ASP A 44 -10.35 -19.21 22.92
N ALA A 45 -10.46 -20.48 23.31
CA ALA A 45 -11.73 -21.17 23.44
C ALA A 45 -12.54 -20.73 24.66
N ASP A 46 -11.87 -20.25 25.72
CA ASP A 46 -12.52 -19.75 26.93
C ASP A 46 -13.14 -18.38 26.66
N GLU A 47 -12.41 -17.51 25.97
CA GLU A 47 -12.90 -16.20 25.53
C GLU A 47 -14.06 -16.34 24.52
N ALA A 48 -13.95 -17.28 23.58
CA ALA A 48 -15.01 -17.59 22.63
C ALA A 48 -16.28 -18.16 23.30
N ALA A 49 -16.13 -19.01 24.32
CA ALA A 49 -17.26 -19.52 25.07
C ALA A 49 -17.95 -18.41 25.88
N GLN A 50 -17.16 -17.53 26.50
CA GLN A 50 -17.66 -16.39 27.26
C GLN A 50 -18.45 -15.43 26.37
N ALA A 51 -17.94 -15.14 25.17
CA ALA A 51 -18.62 -14.35 24.15
C ALA A 51 -20.04 -14.86 23.83
N VAL A 52 -20.19 -16.18 23.64
CA VAL A 52 -21.46 -16.81 23.28
C VAL A 52 -22.51 -16.56 24.36
N PHE A 53 -22.15 -16.67 25.64
CA PHE A 53 -23.06 -16.37 26.74
C PHE A 53 -23.38 -14.88 26.87
N ILE A 54 -22.48 -13.99 26.46
CA ILE A 54 -22.74 -12.55 26.44
C ILE A 54 -23.68 -12.19 25.29
N VAL A 55 -23.59 -12.84 24.12
CA VAL A 55 -24.61 -12.72 23.06
C VAL A 55 -25.96 -13.19 23.61
N LEU A 56 -25.98 -14.30 24.35
CA LEU A 56 -27.22 -14.81 24.94
C LEU A 56 -27.83 -13.81 25.94
N ALA A 57 -27.00 -13.19 26.78
CA ALA A 57 -27.43 -12.19 27.76
C ALA A 57 -27.99 -10.93 27.11
N GLN A 58 -27.37 -10.48 26.01
CA GLN A 58 -27.74 -9.26 25.29
C GLN A 58 -28.90 -9.46 24.31
N ARG A 59 -29.04 -10.66 23.74
CA ARG A 59 -30.06 -11.01 22.74
C ARG A 59 -30.77 -12.33 23.04
N PRO A 60 -31.41 -12.44 24.20
CA PRO A 60 -32.16 -13.63 24.60
C PRO A 60 -33.27 -14.01 23.62
N GLU A 61 -33.90 -13.02 22.98
CA GLU A 61 -34.96 -13.18 21.98
C GLU A 61 -34.48 -13.89 20.70
N ALA A 62 -33.18 -13.82 20.39
CA ALA A 62 -32.62 -14.44 19.19
C ALA A 62 -32.64 -15.98 19.23
N VAL A 63 -32.85 -16.58 20.41
CA VAL A 63 -33.06 -18.03 20.56
C VAL A 63 -34.44 -18.44 20.05
N GLY A 64 -35.43 -17.54 20.09
CA GLY A 64 -36.83 -17.81 19.75
C GLY A 64 -37.44 -18.83 20.70
N ASP A 65 -37.65 -20.06 20.22
CA ASP A 65 -38.17 -21.18 21.01
C ASP A 65 -37.11 -21.69 22.01
N PRO A 66 -37.38 -21.69 23.33
CA PRO A 66 -36.50 -22.24 24.35
C PRO A 66 -35.95 -23.66 24.09
N THR A 67 -36.66 -24.49 23.31
CA THR A 67 -36.19 -25.83 22.91
C THR A 67 -34.96 -25.79 22.00
N ARG A 68 -34.69 -24.64 21.34
CA ARG A 68 -33.59 -24.45 20.38
C ARG A 68 -32.31 -23.89 21.00
N LEU A 69 -32.28 -23.64 22.32
CA LEU A 69 -31.17 -23.01 23.03
C LEU A 69 -29.81 -23.65 22.70
N VAL A 70 -29.70 -24.97 22.77
CA VAL A 70 -28.42 -25.66 22.53
C VAL A 70 -27.97 -25.50 21.07
N GLY A 71 -28.88 -25.59 20.11
CA GLY A 71 -28.58 -25.37 18.69
C GLY A 71 -28.14 -23.92 18.42
N TRP A 72 -28.79 -22.96 19.08
CA TRP A 72 -28.44 -21.54 18.98
C TRP A 72 -27.07 -21.24 19.60
N LEU A 73 -26.76 -21.82 20.76
CA LEU A 73 -25.45 -21.67 21.42
C LEU A 73 -24.30 -22.21 20.54
N LEU A 74 -24.48 -23.39 19.93
CA LEU A 74 -23.48 -23.98 19.04
C LEU A 74 -23.36 -23.22 17.70
N GLY A 75 -24.47 -22.71 17.16
CA GLY A 75 -24.46 -21.86 15.97
C GLY A 75 -23.77 -20.52 16.21
N THR A 76 -23.97 -19.94 17.39
CA THR A 76 -23.31 -18.70 17.82
C THR A 76 -21.82 -18.92 18.05
N ALA A 77 -21.43 -20.04 18.66
CA ALA A 77 -20.03 -20.44 18.81
C ALA A 77 -19.28 -20.48 17.46
N ARG A 78 -19.87 -21.07 16.41
CA ARG A 78 -19.27 -21.06 15.05
C ARG A 78 -19.02 -19.65 14.52
N ARG A 79 -19.95 -18.73 14.73
CA ARG A 79 -19.83 -17.35 14.23
C ARG A 79 -18.79 -16.55 15.01
N VAL A 80 -18.76 -16.73 16.34
CA VAL A 80 -17.76 -16.13 17.23
C VAL A 80 -16.35 -16.60 16.85
N VAL A 81 -16.15 -17.91 16.70
CA VAL A 81 -14.83 -18.49 16.34
C VAL A 81 -14.38 -18.05 14.94
N ALA A 82 -15.29 -18.01 13.96
CA ALA A 82 -14.95 -17.48 12.63
C ALA A 82 -14.55 -15.99 12.66
N ASN A 83 -15.15 -15.19 13.54
CA ASN A 83 -14.78 -13.79 13.72
C ASN A 83 -13.42 -13.62 14.43
N GLN A 84 -13.13 -14.42 15.46
CA GLN A 84 -11.83 -14.42 16.13
C GLN A 84 -10.72 -14.81 15.16
N ARG A 85 -10.90 -15.89 14.38
CA ARG A 85 -9.91 -16.32 13.36
C ARG A 85 -9.63 -15.24 12.33
N ARG A 86 -10.67 -14.60 11.78
CA ARG A 86 -10.51 -13.45 10.87
C ARG A 86 -9.81 -12.25 11.53
N GLY A 87 -10.04 -12.04 12.82
CA GLY A 87 -9.42 -10.96 13.60
C GLY A 87 -7.94 -11.20 13.88
N GLU A 88 -7.57 -12.44 14.16
CA GLU A 88 -6.18 -12.85 14.36
C GLU A 88 -5.40 -12.95 13.07
N GLU A 89 -6.01 -13.39 11.98
CA GLU A 89 -5.36 -13.44 10.67
C GLU A 89 -5.00 -12.03 10.18
N ARG A 90 -5.87 -11.04 10.47
CA ARG A 90 -5.56 -9.62 10.29
C ARG A 90 -4.48 -9.11 11.25
N ARG A 91 -4.52 -9.49 12.53
CA ARG A 91 -3.49 -9.10 13.52
C ARG A 91 -2.12 -9.66 13.16
N ARG A 92 -2.07 -10.94 12.80
CA ARG A 92 -0.87 -11.64 12.35
C ARG A 92 -0.33 -11.06 11.06
N ARG A 93 -1.19 -10.64 10.12
CA ARG A 93 -0.79 -9.92 8.92
C ARG A 93 -0.20 -8.54 9.25
N HIS A 94 -0.80 -7.76 10.15
CA HIS A 94 -0.25 -6.47 10.58
C HIS A 94 1.04 -6.61 11.40
N GLU A 95 1.15 -7.63 12.25
CA GLU A 95 2.35 -7.94 13.02
C GLU A 95 3.47 -8.45 12.10
N GLN A 96 3.14 -9.17 11.01
CA GLN A 96 4.09 -9.61 10.00
C GLN A 96 4.52 -8.49 9.03
N GLU A 97 3.63 -7.58 8.67
CA GLU A 97 3.94 -6.38 7.87
C GLU A 97 4.87 -5.45 8.68
N ALA A 98 4.61 -5.23 9.98
CA ALA A 98 5.49 -4.50 10.88
C ALA A 98 6.83 -5.23 11.13
N ALA A 99 6.80 -6.56 11.25
CA ALA A 99 8.02 -7.36 11.40
C ALA A 99 8.86 -7.40 10.11
N MET A 100 8.26 -7.35 8.92
CA MET A 100 8.97 -7.28 7.63
C MET A 100 9.66 -5.94 7.44
N GLU A 101 9.02 -4.82 7.81
CA GLU A 101 9.66 -3.49 7.76
C GLU A 101 10.84 -3.40 8.76
N HIS A 102 10.65 -3.90 9.98
CA HIS A 102 11.71 -3.98 10.99
C HIS A 102 12.78 -5.06 10.68
N ALA A 103 12.50 -6.05 9.83
CA ALA A 103 13.48 -7.03 9.36
C ALA A 103 14.28 -6.48 8.18
N ARG A 104 13.68 -5.67 7.31
CA ARG A 104 14.35 -4.97 6.20
C ARG A 104 15.36 -3.95 6.73
N GLN A 105 14.96 -3.15 7.72
CA GLN A 105 15.85 -2.16 8.35
C GLN A 105 16.97 -2.80 9.18
N ARG A 106 16.71 -3.93 9.86
CA ARG A 106 17.76 -4.64 10.64
C ARG A 106 18.68 -5.52 9.80
N ALA A 107 18.29 -5.91 8.59
CA ALA A 107 19.14 -6.67 7.66
C ALA A 107 20.28 -5.82 7.08
N GLU A 108 20.14 -4.49 7.09
CA GLU A 108 21.18 -3.55 6.64
C GLU A 108 22.24 -3.26 7.73
N GLU A 109 21.97 -3.58 9.01
CA GLU A 109 22.84 -3.21 10.14
C GLU A 109 23.44 -4.39 10.92
N ALA A 110 23.06 -5.65 10.63
CA ALA A 110 23.54 -6.81 11.38
C ALA A 110 24.70 -7.55 10.68
N ASP A 111 25.67 -8.01 11.48
CA ASP A 111 26.71 -8.96 11.05
C ASP A 111 26.04 -10.17 10.34
N PRO A 112 26.37 -10.47 9.07
CA PRO A 112 25.74 -11.53 8.28
C PRO A 112 25.74 -12.89 8.99
N ALA A 113 26.76 -13.13 9.83
CA ALA A 113 26.86 -14.37 10.59
C ALA A 113 25.82 -14.43 11.72
N TRP A 114 25.55 -13.32 12.41
CA TRP A 114 24.50 -13.25 13.44
C TRP A 114 23.09 -13.28 12.83
N ALA A 115 22.89 -12.63 11.69
CA ALA A 115 21.61 -12.65 10.97
C ALA A 115 21.16 -14.07 10.60
N ALA A 116 22.10 -14.95 10.24
CA ALA A 116 21.84 -16.37 9.98
C ALA A 116 21.62 -17.21 11.27
N ALA A 117 22.19 -16.80 12.39
CA ALA A 117 22.09 -17.51 13.68
C ALA A 117 20.81 -17.16 14.47
N ARG A 118 20.38 -15.89 14.40
CA ARG A 118 19.28 -15.32 15.19
C ARG A 118 17.94 -16.06 15.06
N PRO A 119 17.48 -16.51 13.87
CA PRO A 119 16.22 -17.26 13.75
C PRO A 119 16.25 -18.63 14.44
N LEU A 120 17.44 -19.18 14.70
CA LEU A 120 17.65 -20.48 15.33
C LEU A 120 18.00 -20.35 16.82
N LEU A 121 18.00 -19.14 17.37
CA LEU A 121 18.48 -18.84 18.72
C LEU A 121 17.67 -19.54 19.81
N ASP A 122 16.34 -19.54 19.70
CA ASP A 122 15.46 -20.19 20.69
C ASP A 122 15.67 -21.71 20.72
N GLU A 123 15.84 -22.35 19.56
CA GLU A 123 16.16 -23.78 19.45
C GLU A 123 17.56 -24.07 20.00
N ALA A 124 18.52 -23.19 19.72
CA ALA A 124 19.88 -23.31 20.23
C ALA A 124 19.93 -23.19 21.76
N LEU A 125 19.25 -22.22 22.35
CA LEU A 125 19.14 -22.04 23.81
C LEU A 125 18.36 -23.19 24.45
N ALA A 126 17.29 -23.69 23.80
CA ALA A 126 16.54 -24.85 24.27
C ALA A 126 17.39 -26.13 24.33
N SER A 127 18.44 -26.23 23.50
CA SER A 127 19.38 -27.36 23.50
C SER A 127 20.34 -27.39 24.69
N LEU A 128 20.47 -26.29 25.45
CA LEU A 128 21.28 -26.23 26.67
C LEU A 128 20.54 -26.87 27.85
N SER A 129 21.29 -27.41 28.82
CA SER A 129 20.71 -27.85 30.09
C SER A 129 20.07 -26.67 30.83
N ALA A 130 18.99 -26.93 31.60
CA ALA A 130 18.25 -25.87 32.29
C ALA A 130 19.14 -24.90 33.10
N PRO A 131 20.16 -25.35 33.87
CA PRO A 131 21.04 -24.43 34.61
C PRO A 131 21.94 -23.55 33.72
N ARG A 132 22.29 -24.02 32.51
CA ARG A 132 23.11 -23.28 31.53
C ARG A 132 22.25 -22.30 30.74
N ARG A 133 21.07 -22.75 30.31
CA ARG A 133 20.07 -21.91 29.63
C ARG A 133 19.66 -20.73 30.52
N GLU A 134 19.34 -20.99 31.79
CA GLU A 134 18.93 -19.97 32.74
C GLU A 134 20.03 -18.91 32.98
N ALA A 135 21.29 -19.34 33.09
CA ALA A 135 22.42 -18.43 33.21
C ALA A 135 22.65 -17.58 31.95
N MET A 136 22.47 -18.16 30.76
CA MET A 136 22.58 -17.45 29.48
C MET A 136 21.46 -16.43 29.28
N VAL A 137 20.21 -16.80 29.58
CA VAL A 137 19.05 -15.90 29.46
C VAL A 137 19.19 -14.72 30.41
N ARG A 138 19.45 -14.96 31.70
CA ARG A 138 19.54 -13.87 32.68
C ARG A 138 20.73 -12.94 32.45
N PHE A 139 21.88 -13.48 32.03
CA PHE A 139 23.08 -12.66 31.80
C PHE A 139 23.02 -11.90 30.47
N TYR A 140 22.74 -12.58 29.35
CA TYR A 140 22.80 -11.96 28.02
C TYR A 140 21.48 -11.38 27.52
N LEU A 141 20.32 -11.96 27.88
CA LEU A 141 19.02 -11.50 27.37
C LEU A 141 18.28 -10.58 28.35
N GLU A 142 18.45 -10.77 29.66
CA GLU A 142 17.89 -9.89 30.69
C GLU A 142 18.89 -8.82 31.19
N GLY A 143 20.14 -8.85 30.72
CA GLY A 143 21.18 -7.87 31.08
C GLY A 143 21.61 -7.89 32.55
N ARG A 144 21.36 -8.97 33.31
CA ARG A 144 21.67 -9.02 34.75
C ARG A 144 23.17 -9.21 35.01
N PRO A 145 23.78 -8.50 35.99
CA PRO A 145 25.16 -8.76 36.40
C PRO A 145 25.34 -10.18 36.93
N GLN A 146 26.49 -10.83 36.66
CA GLN A 146 26.75 -12.23 37.04
C GLN A 146 26.59 -12.49 38.55
N ALA A 147 26.88 -11.51 39.41
CA ALA A 147 26.68 -11.61 40.86
C ALA A 147 25.19 -11.73 41.25
N LEU A 148 24.30 -11.05 40.51
CA LEU A 148 22.86 -11.12 40.71
C LEU A 148 22.32 -12.46 40.22
N VAL A 149 22.78 -12.92 39.06
CA VAL A 149 22.43 -14.24 38.50
C VAL A 149 22.85 -15.37 39.44
N ALA A 150 24.05 -15.28 40.05
CA ALA A 150 24.54 -16.27 41.00
C ALA A 150 23.66 -16.39 42.25
N ARG A 151 23.25 -15.24 42.79
CA ARG A 151 22.33 -15.16 43.93
C ARG A 151 20.96 -15.77 43.59
N GLU A 152 20.42 -15.44 42.42
CA GLU A 152 19.11 -15.91 41.97
C GLU A 152 19.10 -17.41 41.63
N LEU A 153 20.23 -17.97 41.18
CA LEU A 153 20.39 -19.40 40.87
C LEU A 153 20.92 -20.23 42.03
N GLY A 154 21.15 -19.62 43.21
CA GLY A 154 21.65 -20.31 44.40
C GLY A 154 23.04 -20.93 44.21
N CYS A 155 23.92 -20.31 43.41
CA CYS A 155 25.28 -20.81 43.14
C CYS A 155 26.36 -19.72 43.29
N SER A 156 27.63 -20.09 43.17
CA SER A 156 28.73 -19.12 43.21
C SER A 156 28.82 -18.30 41.92
N VAL A 157 29.38 -17.09 41.99
CA VAL A 157 29.62 -16.23 40.82
C VAL A 157 30.53 -16.93 39.80
N ASP A 158 31.52 -17.69 40.27
CA ASP A 158 32.39 -18.47 39.40
C ASP A 158 31.66 -19.61 38.71
N ALA A 159 30.65 -20.22 39.34
CA ALA A 159 29.79 -21.20 38.68
C ALA A 159 28.97 -20.58 37.54
N VAL A 160 28.53 -19.32 37.67
CA VAL A 160 27.85 -18.58 36.60
C VAL A 160 28.81 -18.25 35.45
N LYS A 161 30.01 -17.76 35.75
CA LYS A 161 31.06 -17.50 34.75
C LYS A 161 31.38 -18.74 33.92
N THR A 162 31.60 -19.87 34.59
CA THR A 162 31.88 -21.15 33.93
C THR A 162 30.70 -21.60 33.07
N ARG A 163 29.46 -21.53 33.57
CA ARG A 163 28.25 -21.90 32.80
C ARG A 163 28.07 -21.04 31.55
N VAL A 164 28.30 -19.73 31.64
CA VAL A 164 28.17 -18.80 30.50
C VAL A 164 29.26 -19.08 29.45
N HIS A 165 30.51 -19.23 29.89
CA HIS A 165 31.64 -19.48 28.98
C HIS A 165 31.51 -20.82 28.25
N GLU A 166 31.16 -21.91 28.96
CA GLU A 166 30.95 -23.22 28.35
C GLU A 166 29.75 -23.25 27.39
N SER A 167 28.69 -22.50 27.72
CA SER A 167 27.47 -22.46 26.90
C SER A 167 27.73 -21.79 25.54
N LEU A 168 28.56 -20.74 25.47
CA LEU A 168 28.96 -20.14 24.19
C LEU A 168 29.70 -21.15 23.28
N ALA A 169 30.56 -22.00 23.85
CA ALA A 169 31.26 -23.04 23.10
C ALA A 169 30.32 -24.20 22.64
N LEU A 170 29.27 -24.50 23.40
CA LEU A 170 28.26 -25.49 23.03
C LEU A 170 27.35 -24.96 21.91
N LEU A 171 26.86 -23.73 22.04
CA LEU A 171 26.04 -23.07 21.03
C LEU A 171 26.79 -22.89 19.71
N ARG A 172 28.06 -22.49 19.76
CA ARG A 172 28.91 -22.42 18.55
C ARG A 172 28.94 -23.74 17.77
N ARG A 173 29.16 -24.87 18.45
CA ARG A 173 29.14 -26.21 17.83
C ARG A 173 27.76 -26.64 17.36
N TRP A 174 26.71 -26.16 18.02
CA TRP A 174 25.33 -26.40 17.63
C TRP A 174 24.99 -25.71 16.30
N PHE A 175 25.40 -24.44 16.15
CA PHE A 175 25.24 -23.65 14.93
C PHE A 175 26.08 -24.19 13.77
N SER A 176 27.34 -24.57 14.01
CA SER A 176 28.21 -25.09 12.95
C SER A 176 27.68 -26.39 12.30
N ARG A 177 27.00 -27.24 13.07
CA ARG A 177 26.35 -28.46 12.54
C ARG A 177 25.14 -28.17 11.65
N ARG A 178 24.64 -26.94 11.66
CA ARG A 178 23.50 -26.47 10.85
C ARG A 178 23.93 -25.44 9.80
N GLY A 179 25.22 -25.45 9.44
CA GLY A 179 25.77 -24.60 8.37
C GLY A 179 26.08 -23.16 8.78
N VAL A 180 25.95 -22.80 10.07
CA VAL A 180 26.20 -21.43 10.55
C VAL A 180 27.53 -21.38 11.32
N THR A 181 28.54 -20.72 10.77
CA THR A 181 29.87 -20.61 11.39
C THR A 181 30.02 -19.28 12.13
N LEU A 182 30.08 -19.33 13.46
CA LEU A 182 30.20 -18.14 14.32
C LEU A 182 31.53 -18.13 15.08
N GLY A 183 32.13 -16.95 15.24
CA GLY A 183 33.14 -16.70 16.27
C GLY A 183 32.48 -16.58 17.66
N LEU A 184 33.23 -16.89 18.74
CA LEU A 184 32.72 -16.71 20.11
C LEU A 184 32.38 -15.25 20.41
N ALA A 185 33.16 -14.31 19.86
CA ALA A 185 32.92 -12.87 19.99
C ALA A 185 31.62 -12.43 19.28
N THR A 186 31.38 -12.90 18.05
CA THR A 186 30.13 -12.62 17.31
C THR A 186 28.91 -13.23 18.00
N LEU A 187 29.02 -14.45 18.55
CA LEU A 187 27.95 -15.09 19.31
C LEU A 187 27.64 -14.33 20.61
N ALA A 188 28.65 -13.91 21.36
CA ALA A 188 28.47 -13.14 22.59
C ALA A 188 27.90 -11.74 22.33
N THR A 189 28.39 -11.06 21.28
CA THR A 189 27.93 -9.71 20.88
C THR A 189 26.50 -9.78 20.33
N GLY A 190 26.20 -10.80 19.53
CA GLY A 190 24.85 -11.06 19.04
C GLY A 190 23.86 -11.32 20.17
N LEU A 191 24.20 -12.22 21.11
CA LEU A 191 23.37 -12.49 22.29
C LEU A 191 23.14 -11.25 23.15
N ALA A 192 24.15 -10.40 23.34
CA ALA A 192 24.02 -9.15 24.07
C ALA A 192 23.15 -8.11 23.33
N SER A 193 23.15 -8.12 21.99
CA SER A 193 22.32 -7.23 21.18
C SER A 193 20.82 -7.52 21.28
N GLU A 194 20.42 -8.75 21.64
CA GLU A 194 19.02 -9.13 21.85
C GLU A 194 18.43 -8.58 23.16
N ALA A 195 19.26 -8.21 24.15
CA ALA A 195 18.79 -7.60 25.40
C ALA A 195 18.26 -6.17 25.23
N SER A 196 18.66 -5.45 24.18
CA SER A 196 18.28 -4.04 23.99
C SER A 196 16.83 -3.84 23.52
N ALA A 197 16.01 -4.89 23.50
CA ALA A 197 14.60 -4.87 23.09
C ALA A 197 13.59 -4.92 24.26
N ALA A 198 14.02 -4.93 25.53
CA ALA A 198 13.11 -5.02 26.69
C ALA A 198 12.97 -3.69 27.46
N ASN A 199 11.76 -3.14 27.46
CA ASN A 199 11.33 -1.95 28.21
C ASN A 199 11.27 -2.22 29.74
N PRO A 200 12.00 -1.48 30.60
CA PRO A 200 11.97 -1.64 32.06
C PRO A 200 10.63 -1.31 32.76
N ALA A 201 9.61 -0.84 32.03
CA ALA A 201 8.32 -0.44 32.63
C ALA A 201 7.40 -1.61 33.04
N LEU A 202 7.68 -2.85 32.62
CA LEU A 202 6.79 -3.99 32.88
C LEU A 202 6.97 -4.63 34.28
N VAL A 203 8.06 -4.35 34.98
CA VAL A 203 8.36 -4.97 36.29
C VAL A 203 7.67 -4.24 37.46
N ILE A 204 7.27 -2.98 37.27
CA ILE A 204 6.53 -2.20 38.28
C ILE A 204 5.02 -2.52 38.25
N ALA A 205 4.50 -3.06 37.14
CA ALA A 205 3.09 -3.39 36.97
C ALA A 205 2.68 -4.70 37.69
N CYS A 206 3.61 -5.64 37.91
CA CYS A 206 3.30 -6.94 38.52
C CYS A 206 3.26 -6.94 40.06
N THR A 207 3.56 -5.81 40.72
CA THR A 207 3.52 -5.73 42.19
C THR A 207 2.23 -5.09 42.74
N LYS A 208 1.31 -4.60 41.88
CA LYS A 208 0.05 -3.96 42.32
C LYS A 208 -1.24 -4.71 41.97
N ALA A 209 -1.18 -5.84 41.30
CA ALA A 209 -2.37 -6.64 40.95
C ALA A 209 -2.69 -7.79 41.93
N GLY A 210 -2.11 -7.77 43.13
CA GLY A 210 -2.23 -8.85 44.11
C GLY A 210 -3.44 -8.79 45.05
N LEU A 211 -4.20 -7.67 45.11
CA LEU A 211 -5.27 -7.52 46.11
C LEU A 211 -6.40 -6.60 45.60
N ALA A 212 -7.43 -7.17 44.98
CA ALA A 212 -8.87 -6.84 45.12
C ALA A 212 -9.67 -7.21 43.84
N PRO A 213 -10.98 -7.58 43.99
CA PRO A 213 -11.71 -8.34 42.98
C PRO A 213 -12.66 -7.44 42.16
N THR A 214 -12.40 -7.30 40.86
CA THR A 214 -13.42 -6.90 39.88
C THR A 214 -13.09 -7.54 38.53
N ALA A 215 -14.02 -8.33 38.01
CA ALA A 215 -13.91 -9.04 36.74
C ALA A 215 -13.66 -8.07 35.56
N ALA A 216 -12.81 -8.50 34.62
CA ALA A 216 -12.30 -7.69 33.52
C ALA A 216 -13.30 -7.50 32.34
N PRO A 217 -13.15 -6.42 31.52
CA PRO A 217 -14.07 -6.03 30.44
C PRO A 217 -13.93 -6.83 29.13
N ALA A 218 -12.95 -7.75 29.03
CA ALA A 218 -12.63 -8.50 27.81
C ALA A 218 -13.80 -9.36 27.30
N ALA A 219 -14.63 -9.82 28.22
CA ALA A 219 -15.82 -10.62 27.94
C ALA A 219 -16.84 -9.89 27.03
N ALA A 220 -17.07 -8.59 27.25
CA ALA A 220 -18.20 -7.86 26.69
C ALA A 220 -18.06 -7.49 25.19
N ALA A 221 -16.85 -7.57 24.63
CA ALA A 221 -16.56 -7.12 23.26
C ALA A 221 -16.96 -8.13 22.17
N LEU A 222 -17.05 -9.42 22.51
CA LEU A 222 -17.26 -10.48 21.51
C LEU A 222 -18.74 -10.75 21.16
N ALA A 223 -19.69 -10.14 21.88
CA ALA A 223 -21.11 -10.39 21.65
C ALA A 223 -21.76 -9.58 20.50
N LYS A 224 -21.08 -8.55 19.98
CA LYS A 224 -21.64 -7.65 18.96
C LYS A 224 -21.67 -8.22 17.52
N GLY A 225 -21.23 -9.46 17.31
CA GLY A 225 -20.96 -10.02 15.98
C GLY A 225 -22.05 -10.92 15.35
N VAL A 226 -23.26 -11.02 15.90
CA VAL A 226 -24.28 -11.96 15.38
C VAL A 226 -25.69 -11.34 15.26
N ALA A 227 -26.07 -10.90 14.06
CA ALA A 227 -27.42 -11.04 13.47
C ALA A 227 -27.43 -10.64 11.96
N PRO A 228 -28.20 -11.34 11.09
CA PRO A 228 -28.40 -10.97 9.68
C PRO A 228 -29.62 -10.06 9.46
N VAL A 229 -29.69 -9.47 8.27
CA VAL A 229 -30.59 -8.39 7.78
C VAL A 229 -31.97 -8.90 7.32
N MET A 230 -32.96 -7.99 7.31
CA MET A 230 -34.36 -8.02 6.76
C MET A 230 -35.43 -8.69 7.65
N THR A 231 -36.46 -7.98 8.11
CA THR A 231 -37.65 -7.57 7.31
C THR A 231 -38.26 -6.21 7.69
N LEU A 232 -38.87 -5.57 6.69
CA LEU A 232 -39.70 -4.35 6.74
C LEU A 232 -40.98 -4.52 7.56
N SER A 233 -41.41 -3.48 8.30
CA SER A 233 -42.66 -2.72 8.10
C SER A 233 -43.01 -1.82 9.30
N LEU A 234 -43.20 -0.51 9.01
CA LEU A 234 -44.22 0.46 9.50
C LEU A 234 -45.04 0.02 10.75
N THR A 235 -45.23 0.79 11.85
CA THR A 235 -45.65 2.18 12.01
C THR A 235 -45.40 2.71 13.45
N THR A 236 -45.39 4.05 13.58
CA THR A 236 -45.68 4.96 14.73
C THR A 236 -46.57 4.38 15.87
N ALA A 237 -46.57 4.76 17.16
CA ALA A 237 -46.14 5.95 17.90
C ALA A 237 -46.32 5.72 19.43
N THR A 238 -45.75 6.66 20.22
CA THR A 238 -46.18 7.18 21.54
C THR A 238 -46.01 6.39 22.85
N THR A 239 -45.46 7.12 23.82
CA THR A 239 -45.40 6.92 25.28
C THR A 239 -46.76 6.98 25.99
N ALA A 240 -47.00 6.10 26.97
CA ALA A 240 -47.43 6.39 28.37
C ALA A 240 -48.41 5.35 29.00
N ALA A 241 -48.09 4.97 30.25
CA ALA A 241 -48.93 4.64 31.42
C ALA A 241 -50.06 3.57 31.39
N ALA A 242 -49.82 2.51 32.18
CA ALA A 242 -50.63 2.00 33.33
C ALA A 242 -51.99 1.26 33.17
N VAL A 243 -52.13 0.22 34.02
CA VAL A 243 -53.36 -0.37 34.64
C VAL A 243 -54.08 -1.58 33.98
N VAL A 244 -53.77 -2.79 34.51
CA VAL A 244 -54.64 -3.81 35.16
C VAL A 244 -55.79 -4.55 34.39
N LEU A 245 -55.81 -5.89 34.61
CA LEU A 245 -56.89 -6.92 34.59
C LEU A 245 -57.34 -7.60 33.28
N GLY A 246 -57.33 -8.95 33.29
CA GLY A 246 -58.49 -9.76 32.89
C GLY A 246 -58.37 -10.77 31.73
N SER A 247 -58.07 -12.03 32.07
CA SER A 247 -58.74 -13.28 31.61
C SER A 247 -58.98 -13.61 30.10
N SER A 248 -58.21 -14.59 29.60
CA SER A 248 -58.61 -15.94 29.12
C SER A 248 -59.76 -16.21 28.11
N LEU A 249 -59.37 -16.86 26.99
CA LEU A 249 -59.87 -18.14 26.40
C LEU A 249 -61.07 -18.23 25.39
N VAL A 250 -60.74 -18.73 24.18
CA VAL A 250 -61.23 -19.99 23.50
C VAL A 250 -62.20 -19.97 22.29
N ALA A 251 -61.78 -20.81 21.30
CA ALA A 251 -62.50 -21.61 20.27
C ALA A 251 -62.93 -20.97 18.94
N ALA A 252 -62.96 -21.66 17.78
CA ALA A 252 -62.42 -22.95 17.28
C ALA A 252 -62.81 -23.13 15.78
N MET A 253 -62.16 -24.12 15.12
CA MET A 253 -62.62 -24.96 13.98
C MET A 253 -62.58 -24.38 12.52
N VAL A 254 -62.15 -25.09 11.45
CA VAL A 254 -61.71 -26.51 11.27
C VAL A 254 -61.05 -26.81 9.87
N LEU A 255 -60.37 -27.97 9.78
CA LEU A 255 -60.10 -28.91 8.65
C LEU A 255 -58.92 -28.77 7.63
N SER A 256 -57.87 -29.58 7.89
CA SER A 256 -57.28 -30.74 7.14
C SER A 256 -57.21 -30.84 5.60
N ILE A 257 -56.04 -31.24 5.05
CA ILE A 257 -55.66 -32.58 4.49
C ILE A 257 -54.23 -32.56 3.86
N ASP A 258 -53.65 -33.76 3.72
CA ASP A 258 -52.27 -34.28 3.75
C ASP A 258 -51.48 -34.41 2.39
N ARG A 259 -50.13 -34.37 2.49
CA ARG A 259 -49.01 -35.20 1.87
C ARG A 259 -48.99 -35.61 0.36
N LYS A 260 -47.87 -35.47 -0.43
CA LYS A 260 -46.61 -36.29 -0.57
C LYS A 260 -45.66 -35.83 -1.76
N PRO A 261 -44.47 -36.44 -2.10
CA PRO A 261 -43.22 -35.78 -2.59
C PRO A 261 -42.79 -35.96 -4.09
N ALA A 262 -41.58 -35.44 -4.44
CA ALA A 262 -40.95 -35.00 -5.72
C ALA A 262 -40.58 -35.99 -6.87
N PRO A 263 -40.16 -35.46 -8.06
CA PRO A 263 -39.20 -36.13 -8.98
C PRO A 263 -37.98 -35.26 -9.44
N PRO A 264 -36.93 -35.84 -10.09
CA PRO A 264 -35.68 -35.16 -10.47
C PRO A 264 -35.49 -34.84 -11.98
N VAL A 265 -34.65 -33.81 -12.25
CA VAL A 265 -33.77 -33.50 -13.42
C VAL A 265 -34.35 -33.36 -14.85
N LEU A 266 -34.03 -32.24 -15.53
CA LEU A 266 -33.74 -32.14 -16.98
C LEU A 266 -33.04 -30.81 -17.33
N ALA A 267 -31.99 -30.86 -18.15
CA ALA A 267 -31.30 -29.71 -18.74
C ALA A 267 -31.80 -29.44 -20.17
N PRO A 268 -31.85 -28.18 -20.64
CA PRO A 268 -31.71 -27.89 -22.08
C PRO A 268 -30.78 -26.71 -22.43
N ALA A 269 -30.49 -26.65 -23.73
CA ALA A 269 -29.34 -26.09 -24.46
C ALA A 269 -29.42 -24.56 -24.80
N PRO A 270 -28.40 -23.96 -25.46
CA PRO A 270 -28.16 -22.51 -25.49
C PRO A 270 -28.99 -21.78 -26.56
N VAL A 271 -29.39 -20.54 -26.27
CA VAL A 271 -30.00 -19.61 -27.23
C VAL A 271 -29.03 -18.43 -27.44
N THR A 272 -28.58 -18.26 -28.67
CA THR A 272 -27.78 -17.12 -29.14
C THR A 272 -28.70 -15.98 -29.60
N GLU A 273 -28.73 -14.88 -28.85
CA GLU A 273 -29.18 -13.58 -29.36
C GLU A 273 -28.10 -12.52 -29.11
N SER A 274 -27.67 -11.87 -30.19
CA SER A 274 -26.72 -10.75 -30.18
C SER A 274 -27.45 -9.50 -29.73
N VAL A 275 -27.02 -8.87 -28.63
CA VAL A 275 -27.56 -7.59 -28.16
C VAL A 275 -26.48 -6.52 -28.29
N ALA A 276 -26.81 -5.43 -28.98
CA ALA A 276 -25.99 -4.24 -29.12
C ALA A 276 -25.65 -3.61 -27.75
N ALA A 277 -24.47 -2.98 -27.65
CA ALA A 277 -23.97 -2.36 -26.42
C ALA A 277 -24.94 -1.30 -25.84
N PRO A 278 -25.11 -1.23 -24.51
CA PRO A 278 -26.07 -0.31 -23.90
C PRO A 278 -25.56 1.13 -23.89
N VAL A 279 -26.44 2.06 -24.27
CA VAL A 279 -26.29 3.50 -24.03
C VAL A 279 -26.46 3.75 -22.53
N LEU A 280 -25.44 4.33 -21.88
CA LEU A 280 -25.49 4.77 -20.48
C LEU A 280 -26.45 5.96 -20.33
N VAL A 281 -27.66 5.71 -19.82
CA VAL A 281 -28.54 6.77 -19.29
C VAL A 281 -28.03 7.18 -17.90
N PRO A 282 -27.89 8.48 -17.56
CA PRO A 282 -27.42 8.89 -16.24
C PRO A 282 -28.39 8.43 -15.14
N ALA A 283 -27.86 7.85 -14.06
CA ALA A 283 -28.62 7.60 -12.84
C ALA A 283 -29.15 8.93 -12.25
N PRO A 284 -30.30 8.93 -11.55
CA PRO A 284 -30.81 10.12 -10.86
C PRO A 284 -29.72 10.77 -10.01
N GLY A 285 -29.40 12.06 -10.25
CA GLY A 285 -28.41 12.83 -9.49
C GLY A 285 -27.03 12.99 -10.13
N ALA A 286 -26.77 12.42 -11.31
CA ALA A 286 -25.53 12.69 -12.05
C ALA A 286 -25.47 14.14 -12.57
N LEU A 287 -24.33 14.81 -12.37
CA LEU A 287 -24.07 16.15 -12.85
C LEU A 287 -23.49 16.13 -14.27
N ASN A 288 -23.64 17.25 -14.98
CA ASN A 288 -23.10 17.49 -16.31
C ASN A 288 -21.57 17.69 -16.27
N ALA A 289 -20.83 16.60 -16.14
CA ALA A 289 -19.38 16.63 -16.11
C ALA A 289 -18.76 15.72 -17.18
N GLN A 290 -17.54 16.04 -17.59
CA GLN A 290 -16.71 15.19 -18.44
C GLN A 290 -15.44 14.78 -17.69
N THR A 291 -15.01 13.54 -17.84
CA THR A 291 -13.78 13.06 -17.21
C THR A 291 -12.61 13.15 -18.18
N PHE A 292 -11.50 13.69 -17.69
CA PHE A 292 -10.23 13.86 -18.39
C PHE A 292 -9.14 13.05 -17.68
N TRP A 293 -8.09 12.70 -18.43
CA TRP A 293 -6.88 12.10 -17.85
C TRP A 293 -5.62 12.74 -18.43
N PHE A 294 -4.51 12.56 -17.72
CA PHE A 294 -3.16 12.96 -18.12
C PHE A 294 -2.12 11.97 -17.56
N GLY A 295 -0.86 12.12 -17.97
CA GLY A 295 0.27 11.35 -17.46
C GLY A 295 0.37 9.92 -18.03
N ASN A 296 -0.76 9.26 -18.32
CA ASN A 296 -0.78 7.98 -19.03
C ASN A 296 -1.23 8.14 -20.48
N THR A 297 -0.51 7.46 -21.38
CA THR A 297 -0.70 7.60 -22.84
C THR A 297 -2.12 7.23 -23.30
N TRP A 298 -2.78 6.30 -22.59
CA TRP A 298 -4.10 5.82 -22.98
C TRP A 298 -5.13 6.03 -21.87
N GLY A 299 -6.36 6.38 -22.27
CA GLY A 299 -7.47 6.70 -21.37
C GLY A 299 -8.14 5.53 -20.69
N ASN A 300 -8.13 4.37 -21.37
CA ASN A 300 -8.78 3.07 -21.05
C ASN A 300 -9.74 2.68 -22.19
N THR A 301 -9.23 2.03 -23.24
CA THR A 301 -10.10 1.46 -24.29
C THR A 301 -10.43 0.02 -23.96
N HIS A 302 -11.52 -0.22 -23.23
CA HIS A 302 -12.03 -1.56 -22.95
C HIS A 302 -12.57 -2.20 -24.23
N ARG A 303 -12.06 -3.36 -24.65
CA ARG A 303 -12.79 -4.24 -25.59
C ARG A 303 -13.80 -5.12 -24.82
N GLY A 304 -14.90 -4.52 -24.37
CA GLY A 304 -16.19 -5.19 -24.17
C GLY A 304 -16.44 -6.02 -22.90
N VAL A 305 -17.68 -5.89 -22.41
CA VAL A 305 -18.49 -6.78 -21.53
C VAL A 305 -18.42 -6.62 -20.00
N GLY A 306 -19.54 -6.15 -19.42
CA GLY A 306 -20.20 -6.77 -18.26
C GLY A 306 -19.72 -6.43 -16.85
N SER A 307 -20.42 -5.52 -16.19
CA SER A 307 -20.33 -5.30 -14.74
C SER A 307 -20.77 -6.54 -13.94
N GLY A 308 -19.84 -7.32 -13.42
CA GLY A 308 -20.17 -8.39 -12.47
C GLY A 308 -18.99 -9.24 -12.05
N GLY A 309 -18.44 -9.00 -10.84
CA GLY A 309 -17.47 -9.90 -10.23
C GLY A 309 -16.69 -9.27 -9.07
N GLY A 310 -17.17 -9.47 -7.85
CA GLY A 310 -16.48 -9.01 -6.63
C GLY A 310 -15.14 -9.73 -6.43
N GLY A 311 -14.05 -9.01 -6.65
CA GLY A 311 -12.69 -9.45 -6.41
C GLY A 311 -11.74 -8.29 -6.66
N SER A 312 -10.97 -7.90 -5.64
CA SER A 312 -9.81 -7.03 -5.81
C SER A 312 -8.81 -7.74 -6.73
N GLY A 313 -8.72 -7.30 -7.98
CA GLY A 313 -7.72 -7.79 -8.93
C GLY A 313 -8.23 -8.59 -10.13
N GLY A 314 -9.53 -8.72 -10.40
CA GLY A 314 -9.96 -9.42 -11.63
C GLY A 314 -9.31 -8.81 -12.89
N ALA A 315 -8.51 -9.59 -13.62
CA ALA A 315 -7.95 -9.20 -14.90
C ALA A 315 -9.08 -8.93 -15.91
N GLU A 316 -9.49 -7.67 -16.00
CA GLU A 316 -10.22 -7.15 -17.15
C GLU A 316 -9.21 -6.97 -18.29
N SER A 317 -8.80 -8.09 -18.88
CA SER A 317 -7.88 -8.15 -20.02
C SER A 317 -8.54 -7.55 -21.26
N GLY A 318 -8.36 -6.25 -21.44
CA GLY A 318 -8.92 -5.56 -22.62
C GLY A 318 -8.62 -4.08 -22.77
N GLY A 319 -7.99 -3.42 -21.79
CA GLY A 319 -7.68 -1.99 -21.84
C GLY A 319 -6.27 -1.67 -22.32
N ASN A 320 -6.11 -0.59 -23.10
CA ASN A 320 -4.81 0.01 -23.37
C ASN A 320 -4.46 0.97 -22.23
N TRP A 321 -3.43 0.65 -21.43
CA TRP A 321 -2.75 1.56 -20.49
C TRP A 321 -1.28 1.15 -20.35
N MET A 322 -0.40 2.09 -20.05
CA MET A 322 0.99 1.75 -19.73
C MET A 322 1.12 1.28 -18.29
N GLN A 323 1.95 0.26 -18.07
CA GLN A 323 2.30 -0.27 -16.74
C GLN A 323 2.89 0.82 -15.85
N MET A 324 2.82 0.63 -14.54
CA MET A 324 3.34 1.59 -13.57
C MET A 324 4.87 1.70 -13.57
N ALA A 325 5.55 0.61 -13.91
CA ALA A 325 6.99 0.55 -14.10
C ALA A 325 7.34 -0.36 -15.28
N VAL A 326 8.52 -0.14 -15.87
CA VAL A 326 9.15 -1.06 -16.81
C VAL A 326 10.58 -1.26 -16.33
N GLU A 327 10.87 -2.44 -15.79
CA GLU A 327 12.16 -2.84 -15.21
C GLU A 327 13.14 -3.34 -16.27
N ASP A 328 12.65 -3.93 -17.37
CA ASP A 328 13.47 -4.48 -18.45
C ASP A 328 12.68 -4.63 -19.75
N ILE A 329 13.41 -4.76 -20.87
CA ILE A 329 12.88 -4.82 -22.23
C ILE A 329 13.54 -5.95 -23.03
N ALA A 330 12.73 -6.77 -23.68
CA ALA A 330 13.19 -7.71 -24.70
C ALA A 330 12.44 -7.47 -26.02
N ILE A 331 13.13 -7.62 -27.16
CA ILE A 331 12.57 -7.35 -28.49
C ILE A 331 12.73 -8.58 -29.37
N ALA A 332 11.65 -8.95 -30.06
CA ALA A 332 11.69 -9.95 -31.11
C ALA A 332 10.73 -9.56 -32.24
N GLY A 333 11.27 -9.40 -33.45
CA GLY A 333 10.51 -8.95 -34.61
C GLY A 333 9.85 -7.60 -34.35
N ASP A 334 8.53 -7.54 -34.54
CA ASP A 334 7.71 -6.35 -34.35
C ASP A 334 7.21 -6.15 -32.91
N ARG A 335 7.65 -6.98 -31.95
CA ARG A 335 7.16 -6.98 -30.56
C ARG A 335 8.23 -6.60 -29.55
N ILE A 336 7.78 -5.82 -28.57
CA ILE A 336 8.51 -5.42 -27.37
C ILE A 336 7.80 -6.08 -26.18
N TYR A 337 8.57 -6.76 -25.35
CA TYR A 337 8.14 -7.40 -24.12
C TYR A 337 8.73 -6.66 -22.94
N THR A 338 7.90 -6.33 -21.96
CA THR A 338 8.30 -5.57 -20.77
C THR A 338 7.85 -6.27 -19.51
N ILE A 339 8.55 -5.99 -18.41
CA ILE A 339 8.19 -6.48 -17.08
C ILE A 339 8.23 -5.36 -16.05
N SER A 340 7.32 -5.40 -15.08
CA SER A 340 7.29 -4.59 -13.87
C SER A 340 7.42 -5.50 -12.66
N GLY A 341 8.06 -5.03 -11.58
CA GLY A 341 8.07 -5.77 -10.32
C GLY A 341 6.67 -5.94 -9.73
N TRP A 342 5.79 -4.96 -9.92
CA TRP A 342 4.42 -4.98 -9.43
C TRP A 342 3.55 -3.97 -10.20
N ASP A 343 2.27 -4.25 -10.41
CA ASP A 343 1.34 -3.35 -11.09
C ASP A 343 -0.09 -3.53 -10.53
N GLN A 344 -0.73 -2.46 -10.06
CA GLN A 344 -2.03 -2.54 -9.38
C GLN A 344 -3.18 -3.02 -10.29
N ALA A 345 -3.05 -2.85 -11.61
CA ALA A 345 -3.99 -3.35 -12.59
C ALA A 345 -3.62 -4.76 -13.10
N ALA A 346 -2.78 -5.48 -12.36
CA ALA A 346 -2.24 -6.79 -12.72
C ALA A 346 -1.45 -6.80 -14.04
N SER A 347 -1.01 -5.64 -14.54
CA SER A 347 -0.23 -5.54 -15.78
C SER A 347 1.27 -5.68 -15.49
N GLU A 348 1.73 -6.64 -14.69
CA GLU A 348 3.18 -6.81 -14.45
C GLU A 348 3.97 -7.12 -15.73
N THR A 349 3.28 -7.53 -16.80
CA THR A 349 3.89 -7.66 -18.14
C THR A 349 3.19 -6.77 -19.16
N GLY A 350 3.92 -6.40 -20.21
CA GLY A 350 3.39 -5.66 -21.36
C GLY A 350 3.92 -6.22 -22.67
N ILE A 351 3.05 -6.23 -23.69
CA ILE A 351 3.40 -6.55 -25.07
C ILE A 351 3.03 -5.33 -25.92
N TYR A 352 4.04 -4.73 -26.54
CA TYR A 352 3.90 -3.57 -27.41
C TYR A 352 4.42 -3.88 -28.82
N SER A 353 3.95 -3.14 -29.81
CA SER A 353 4.59 -3.11 -31.12
C SER A 353 5.82 -2.20 -31.12
N THR A 354 6.72 -2.38 -32.07
CA THR A 354 7.82 -1.43 -32.35
C THR A 354 7.34 -0.06 -32.83
N ALA A 355 6.05 0.09 -33.16
CA ALA A 355 5.36 1.36 -33.42
C ALA A 355 4.81 2.04 -32.15
N GLY A 356 4.87 1.38 -30.98
CA GLY A 356 4.44 1.91 -29.69
C GLY A 356 3.00 1.56 -29.31
N GLU A 357 2.26 0.81 -30.14
CA GLU A 357 0.91 0.35 -29.78
C GLU A 357 0.95 -0.80 -28.79
N LYS A 358 0.13 -0.76 -27.73
CA LYS A 358 -0.02 -1.87 -26.79
C LYS A 358 -0.89 -2.96 -27.44
N PHE A 359 -0.33 -4.16 -27.57
CA PHE A 359 -1.09 -5.35 -27.98
C PHE A 359 -1.85 -5.97 -26.82
N GLY A 360 -1.25 -5.94 -25.63
CA GLY A 360 -1.82 -6.52 -24.43
C GLY A 360 -0.77 -6.80 -23.37
N MET A 361 -1.01 -7.85 -22.61
CA MET A 361 -0.19 -8.39 -21.54
C MET A 361 -0.23 -9.93 -21.66
N VAL A 362 0.61 -10.64 -20.92
CA VAL A 362 0.49 -12.11 -20.88
C VAL A 362 -0.86 -12.50 -20.26
N GLU A 363 -1.52 -13.52 -20.83
CA GLU A 363 -2.83 -13.99 -20.40
C GLU A 363 -2.82 -14.42 -18.93
N GLY A 364 -3.84 -13.96 -18.21
CA GLY A 364 -4.49 -14.72 -17.15
C GLY A 364 -5.62 -15.54 -17.75
N ASP A 365 -5.61 -16.84 -17.53
CA ASP A 365 -6.76 -17.70 -17.81
C ASP A 365 -7.95 -17.27 -16.92
N ALA A 366 -9.16 -17.78 -17.16
CA ALA A 366 -10.36 -17.56 -16.34
C ALA A 366 -10.18 -17.91 -14.84
N ASN A 367 -9.03 -18.46 -14.45
CA ASN A 367 -8.65 -18.78 -13.09
C ASN A 367 -7.55 -17.83 -12.59
N TYR A 368 -7.99 -16.72 -11.98
CA TYR A 368 -7.13 -15.64 -11.48
C TYR A 368 -5.89 -16.14 -10.76
N ALA A 369 -6.00 -17.20 -9.93
CA ALA A 369 -4.94 -17.78 -9.08
C ALA A 369 -3.57 -18.04 -9.76
N ASP A 370 -3.51 -18.09 -11.08
CA ASP A 370 -2.32 -18.39 -11.89
C ASP A 370 -1.71 -17.17 -12.61
N GLU A 371 -2.07 -15.94 -12.23
CA GLU A 371 -1.56 -14.68 -12.81
C GLU A 371 -0.34 -14.11 -12.06
N PHE A 372 0.28 -13.06 -12.61
CA PHE A 372 1.36 -12.30 -11.97
C PHE A 372 0.88 -11.49 -10.74
N HIS A 373 -0.43 -11.32 -10.56
CA HIS A 373 -1.02 -10.51 -9.49
C HIS A 373 -1.91 -11.32 -8.53
N ALA A 374 -2.18 -12.59 -8.85
CA ALA A 374 -2.98 -13.46 -8.02
C ALA A 374 -2.12 -14.32 -7.09
N SER A 375 -2.71 -14.81 -6.01
CA SER A 375 -2.07 -15.82 -5.14
C SER A 375 -0.76 -15.39 -4.48
N GLY A 376 -0.38 -14.10 -4.46
CA GLY A 376 0.89 -13.62 -3.87
C GLY A 376 2.06 -13.53 -4.86
N PHE A 377 1.79 -13.75 -6.15
CA PHE A 377 2.79 -13.56 -7.19
C PHE A 377 3.04 -12.07 -7.47
N SER A 378 4.24 -11.79 -7.97
CA SER A 378 4.66 -10.48 -8.47
C SER A 378 5.73 -10.66 -9.54
N GLY A 379 5.92 -9.64 -10.38
CA GLY A 379 6.94 -9.65 -11.41
C GLY A 379 8.35 -9.53 -10.82
N GLY A 380 9.32 -10.00 -11.59
CA GLY A 380 10.73 -9.80 -11.27
C GLY A 380 11.29 -8.60 -12.03
N ARG A 381 12.60 -8.60 -12.22
CA ARG A 381 13.29 -7.54 -12.94
C ARG A 381 13.64 -7.88 -14.37
N ALA A 382 13.65 -9.15 -14.80
CA ALA A 382 14.25 -9.55 -16.07
C ALA A 382 13.29 -10.22 -17.05
N VAL A 383 13.49 -9.96 -18.34
CA VAL A 383 12.76 -10.57 -19.45
C VAL A 383 13.72 -10.99 -20.56
N ALA A 384 13.46 -12.14 -21.19
CA ALA A 384 14.16 -12.57 -22.40
C ALA A 384 13.19 -13.25 -23.36
N VAL A 385 13.48 -13.21 -24.66
CA VAL A 385 12.60 -13.75 -25.70
C VAL A 385 13.43 -14.46 -26.77
N ASP A 386 12.90 -15.58 -27.28
CA ASP A 386 13.42 -16.26 -28.46
C ASP A 386 12.34 -16.36 -29.57
N ALA A 387 12.57 -17.20 -30.57
CA ALA A 387 11.64 -17.37 -31.69
C ALA A 387 10.24 -17.88 -31.26
N ASN A 388 10.17 -18.63 -30.16
CA ASN A 388 8.99 -19.37 -29.73
C ASN A 388 8.38 -18.82 -28.43
N TYR A 389 9.23 -18.42 -27.48
CA TYR A 389 8.84 -18.16 -26.11
C TYR A 389 9.40 -16.84 -25.57
N VAL A 390 8.68 -16.29 -24.60
CA VAL A 390 9.13 -15.21 -23.73
C VAL A 390 9.21 -15.73 -22.29
N PHE A 391 10.25 -15.30 -21.59
CA PHE A 391 10.58 -15.70 -20.23
C PHE A 391 10.63 -14.47 -19.34
N TYR A 392 10.00 -14.58 -18.17
CA TYR A 392 9.92 -13.50 -17.20
C TYR A 392 10.40 -13.98 -15.85
N ALA A 393 11.23 -13.19 -15.18
CA ALA A 393 11.51 -13.38 -13.76
C ALA A 393 10.24 -13.09 -12.93
N LEU A 394 10.06 -13.78 -11.82
CA LEU A 394 8.93 -13.58 -10.91
C LEU A 394 9.28 -13.98 -9.47
N CYS A 395 8.46 -13.55 -8.52
CA CYS A 395 8.43 -14.15 -7.19
C CYS A 395 7.02 -14.41 -6.66
N GLN A 396 6.98 -15.29 -5.66
CA GLN A 396 5.83 -15.68 -4.86
C GLN A 396 6.12 -15.33 -3.40
N ASP A 397 5.24 -14.55 -2.78
CA ASP A 397 5.35 -14.13 -1.38
C ASP A 397 4.95 -15.18 -0.34
N GLY A 398 4.25 -16.25 -0.75
CA GLY A 398 3.80 -17.37 0.08
C GLY A 398 2.63 -17.06 1.04
N GLN A 399 2.13 -15.82 1.05
CA GLN A 399 1.14 -15.34 2.03
C GLN A 399 -0.30 -15.67 1.63
N ALA A 400 -0.65 -15.65 0.34
CA ALA A 400 -2.05 -15.75 -0.06
C ALA A 400 -2.62 -17.19 -0.05
N ASN A 401 -1.77 -18.22 -0.17
CA ASN A 401 -2.22 -19.60 -0.47
C ASN A 401 -1.59 -20.71 0.39
N ASN A 402 -0.97 -20.42 1.54
CA ASN A 402 -0.24 -21.42 2.34
C ASN A 402 0.92 -22.12 1.55
N GLN A 403 1.41 -21.48 0.48
CA GLN A 403 2.55 -21.96 -0.31
C GLN A 403 3.85 -21.38 0.23
N GLN A 404 4.97 -22.08 0.06
CA GLN A 404 6.27 -21.50 0.42
C GLN A 404 6.63 -20.37 -0.56
N ALA A 405 7.20 -19.28 -0.02
CA ALA A 405 7.74 -18.21 -0.85
C ALA A 405 8.82 -18.76 -1.78
N TYR A 406 8.88 -18.29 -3.02
CA TYR A 406 9.96 -18.63 -3.94
C TYR A 406 10.14 -17.55 -5.01
N GLY A 407 11.34 -17.39 -5.53
CA GLY A 407 11.57 -16.70 -6.80
C GLY A 407 11.91 -17.68 -7.92
N GLY A 408 11.67 -17.25 -9.15
CA GLY A 408 11.70 -18.15 -10.28
C GLY A 408 11.56 -17.44 -11.61
N ILE A 409 11.18 -18.23 -12.61
CA ILE A 409 10.83 -17.76 -13.95
C ILE A 409 9.50 -18.35 -14.41
N SER A 410 8.81 -17.64 -15.30
CA SER A 410 7.66 -18.14 -16.05
C SER A 410 7.93 -18.07 -17.55
N ARG A 411 7.26 -18.94 -18.30
CA ARG A 411 7.36 -19.04 -19.75
C ARG A 411 6.00 -18.82 -20.41
N TYR A 412 5.97 -18.03 -21.47
CA TYR A 412 4.79 -17.79 -22.28
C TYR A 412 5.15 -17.92 -23.76
N THR A 413 4.15 -18.18 -24.60
CA THR A 413 4.27 -18.00 -26.04
C THR A 413 4.43 -16.51 -26.36
N ARG A 414 4.89 -16.19 -27.57
CA ARG A 414 5.09 -14.80 -28.00
C ARG A 414 3.80 -13.96 -28.06
N ASP A 415 2.63 -14.59 -28.15
CA ASP A 415 1.30 -13.97 -28.05
C ASP A 415 0.77 -13.89 -26.61
N GLY A 416 1.57 -14.29 -25.62
CA GLY A 416 1.26 -14.08 -24.21
C GLY A 416 0.53 -15.25 -23.55
N LYS A 417 0.39 -16.41 -24.18
CA LYS A 417 -0.29 -17.56 -23.58
C LYS A 417 0.66 -18.34 -22.69
N ALA A 418 0.18 -18.84 -21.55
CA ALA A 418 0.99 -19.66 -20.66
C ALA A 418 1.54 -20.90 -21.39
N ALA A 419 2.85 -21.10 -21.37
CA ALA A 419 3.52 -22.15 -22.13
C ALA A 419 4.17 -23.19 -21.21
N GLY A 420 3.46 -24.27 -20.89
CA GLY A 420 3.90 -25.31 -19.96
C GLY A 420 4.87 -26.36 -20.50
N TRP A 421 5.50 -27.10 -19.59
CA TRP A 421 6.40 -28.23 -19.85
C TRP A 421 6.26 -29.29 -18.75
N PRO A 422 6.75 -30.53 -18.95
CA PRO A 422 6.77 -31.54 -17.91
C PRO A 422 7.56 -31.09 -16.66
N GLY A 423 6.89 -31.01 -15.51
CA GLY A 423 7.49 -30.55 -14.26
C GLY A 423 7.34 -29.05 -13.97
N ALA A 424 6.66 -28.29 -14.85
CA ALA A 424 6.28 -26.92 -14.55
C ALA A 424 5.35 -26.86 -13.33
N ILE A 425 5.61 -25.95 -12.41
CA ILE A 425 4.66 -25.60 -11.35
C ILE A 425 3.72 -24.53 -11.87
N ASN A 426 2.47 -24.53 -11.40
CA ASN A 426 1.41 -23.61 -11.84
C ASN A 426 1.42 -23.43 -13.38
N ARG A 427 1.46 -24.56 -14.09
CA ARG A 427 1.41 -24.71 -15.55
C ARG A 427 2.64 -24.26 -16.32
N ASN A 428 3.27 -23.13 -16.00
CA ASN A 428 4.30 -22.52 -16.84
C ASN A 428 5.48 -21.92 -16.07
N ARG A 429 5.71 -22.36 -14.82
CA ARG A 429 6.70 -21.73 -13.94
C ARG A 429 7.74 -22.71 -13.42
N LEU A 430 8.89 -22.16 -13.05
CA LEU A 430 10.00 -22.85 -12.42
C LEU A 430 10.37 -22.14 -11.13
N ALA A 431 10.24 -22.82 -9.98
CA ALA A 431 10.79 -22.35 -8.72
C ALA A 431 12.30 -22.56 -8.71
N LEU A 432 13.07 -21.47 -8.60
CA LEU A 432 14.53 -21.51 -8.59
C LEU A 432 15.11 -21.30 -7.19
N PHE A 433 14.40 -20.54 -6.34
CA PHE A 433 14.85 -20.10 -5.02
C PHE A 433 13.80 -20.42 -3.95
N PRO A 434 13.64 -21.71 -3.56
CA PRO A 434 12.64 -22.10 -2.58
C PRO A 434 12.92 -21.46 -1.21
N GLY A 435 11.88 -20.94 -0.56
CA GLY A 435 11.95 -20.23 0.72
C GLY A 435 12.45 -18.78 0.62
N SER A 436 12.74 -18.27 -0.59
CA SER A 436 13.30 -16.93 -0.80
C SER A 436 12.51 -16.17 -1.87
N LYS A 437 12.25 -14.88 -1.63
CA LYS A 437 11.67 -13.99 -2.67
C LYS A 437 12.71 -13.48 -3.68
N THR A 438 13.97 -13.92 -3.56
CA THR A 438 15.01 -13.56 -4.52
C THR A 438 14.67 -14.16 -5.87
N PHE A 439 14.80 -13.39 -6.95
CA PHE A 439 14.52 -13.81 -8.31
C PHE A 439 15.73 -13.52 -9.22
N PRO A 440 15.79 -14.09 -10.43
CA PRO A 440 16.85 -13.77 -11.38
C PRO A 440 16.81 -12.29 -11.77
N THR A 441 17.97 -11.63 -11.76
CA THR A 441 18.12 -10.20 -12.08
C THR A 441 18.56 -9.96 -13.53
N GLY A 442 18.99 -10.99 -14.24
CA GLY A 442 19.29 -10.97 -15.67
C GLY A 442 18.89 -12.27 -16.35
N LEU A 443 18.34 -12.14 -17.56
CA LEU A 443 17.99 -13.24 -18.47
C LEU A 443 18.58 -12.94 -19.84
N ALA A 444 19.10 -13.96 -20.53
CA ALA A 444 19.57 -13.86 -21.90
C ALA A 444 19.36 -15.21 -22.60
N ILE A 445 19.10 -15.21 -23.92
CA ILE A 445 18.87 -16.45 -24.67
C ILE A 445 19.77 -16.49 -25.89
N HIS A 446 20.42 -17.64 -26.11
CA HIS A 446 21.12 -17.92 -27.35
C HIS A 446 21.01 -19.40 -27.71
N ALA A 447 20.72 -19.69 -28.98
CA ALA A 447 20.69 -21.05 -29.54
C ALA A 447 19.87 -22.06 -28.71
N GLY A 448 18.69 -21.66 -28.23
CA GLY A 448 17.81 -22.52 -27.43
C GLY A 448 18.24 -22.70 -25.97
N VAL A 449 19.25 -21.97 -25.50
CA VAL A 449 19.69 -21.96 -24.10
C VAL A 449 19.33 -20.64 -23.44
N LEU A 450 18.56 -20.71 -22.36
CA LEU A 450 18.27 -19.62 -21.43
C LEU A 450 19.36 -19.55 -20.36
N TYR A 451 20.08 -18.44 -20.35
CA TYR A 451 21.03 -18.06 -19.31
C TYR A 451 20.33 -17.17 -18.30
N LEU A 452 20.45 -17.49 -17.02
CA LEU A 452 19.89 -16.67 -15.95
C LEU A 452 20.87 -16.48 -14.80
N SER A 453 20.87 -15.26 -14.25
CA SER A 453 21.69 -14.88 -13.10
C SER A 453 21.16 -15.54 -11.83
N ASP A 454 22.03 -16.19 -11.05
CA ASP A 454 21.75 -16.67 -9.71
C ASP A 454 22.66 -15.92 -8.71
N PRO A 455 22.19 -14.78 -8.17
CA PRO A 455 23.00 -13.95 -7.28
C PRO A 455 23.24 -14.61 -5.91
N LEU A 456 22.39 -15.54 -5.48
CA LEU A 456 22.55 -16.22 -4.18
C LEU A 456 23.70 -17.23 -4.22
N ALA A 457 23.83 -17.96 -5.32
CA ALA A 457 24.89 -18.96 -5.49
C ALA A 457 26.12 -18.43 -6.26
N GLY A 458 26.10 -17.16 -6.71
CA GLY A 458 27.19 -16.57 -7.48
C GLY A 458 27.49 -17.35 -8.77
N ARG A 459 26.45 -17.62 -9.57
CA ARG A 459 26.58 -18.41 -10.80
C ARG A 459 25.60 -17.99 -11.89
N ILE A 460 25.86 -18.42 -13.12
CA ILE A 460 24.88 -18.43 -14.21
C ILE A 460 24.31 -19.84 -14.32
N ARG A 461 22.99 -19.96 -14.36
CA ARG A 461 22.28 -21.22 -14.62
C ARG A 461 21.81 -21.25 -16.06
N CYS A 462 21.79 -22.45 -16.65
CA CYS A 462 21.53 -22.64 -18.08
C CYS A 462 20.38 -23.63 -18.25
N PHE A 463 19.34 -23.27 -18.99
CA PHE A 463 18.18 -24.13 -19.24
C PHE A 463 17.89 -24.23 -20.74
N ASP A 464 17.49 -25.40 -21.21
CA ASP A 464 16.95 -25.52 -22.55
C ASP A 464 15.58 -24.80 -22.63
N THR A 465 15.38 -23.92 -23.61
CA THR A 465 14.18 -23.06 -23.67
C THR A 465 12.90 -23.84 -23.96
N THR A 466 13.01 -25.07 -24.49
CA THR A 466 11.86 -25.89 -24.89
C THR A 466 11.47 -26.87 -23.79
N THR A 467 12.44 -27.56 -23.21
CA THR A 467 12.24 -28.63 -22.23
C THR A 467 12.36 -28.12 -20.79
N MET A 468 12.98 -26.96 -20.57
CA MET A 468 13.31 -26.40 -19.26
C MET A 468 14.16 -27.31 -18.38
N VAL A 469 14.89 -28.24 -18.99
CA VAL A 469 15.89 -29.06 -18.30
C VAL A 469 17.13 -28.20 -18.05
N GLU A 470 17.61 -28.21 -16.81
CA GLU A 470 18.85 -27.52 -16.45
C GLU A 470 20.05 -28.26 -17.05
N SER A 471 20.93 -27.50 -17.70
CA SER A 471 22.25 -27.93 -18.16
C SER A 471 23.33 -27.34 -17.25
N PRO A 472 24.57 -27.86 -17.26
CA PRO A 472 25.64 -27.32 -16.44
C PRO A 472 25.82 -25.81 -16.63
N GLY A 473 25.61 -25.07 -15.55
CA GLY A 473 25.94 -23.65 -15.45
C GLY A 473 27.43 -23.43 -15.12
N PHE A 474 27.78 -22.19 -14.77
CA PHE A 474 29.16 -21.84 -14.41
C PHE A 474 29.19 -20.75 -13.34
N ALA A 475 30.30 -20.70 -12.59
CA ALA A 475 30.49 -19.69 -11.55
C ALA A 475 30.60 -18.29 -12.16
N CYS A 476 29.98 -17.32 -11.51
CA CYS A 476 30.02 -15.91 -11.90
C CYS A 476 29.67 -15.08 -10.67
N ALA A 477 30.64 -14.37 -10.11
CA ALA A 477 30.41 -13.56 -8.91
C ALA A 477 29.44 -12.40 -9.19
N ASN A 478 28.50 -12.17 -8.27
CA ASN A 478 27.54 -11.06 -8.28
C ASN A 478 26.84 -10.80 -9.64
N PRO A 479 26.28 -11.85 -10.28
CA PRO A 479 25.75 -11.74 -11.62
C PRO A 479 24.46 -10.90 -11.62
N GLY A 480 24.45 -9.83 -12.41
CA GLY A 480 23.31 -8.96 -12.67
C GLY A 480 22.68 -9.22 -14.05
N ARG A 481 22.37 -8.13 -14.77
CA ARG A 481 21.84 -8.18 -16.15
C ARG A 481 22.81 -8.88 -17.10
N LEU A 482 22.22 -9.52 -18.11
CA LEU A 482 22.92 -10.32 -19.11
C LEU A 482 22.59 -9.82 -20.52
N ALA A 483 23.56 -9.85 -21.42
CA ALA A 483 23.34 -9.73 -22.85
C ALA A 483 24.19 -10.75 -23.63
N ILE A 484 23.74 -11.12 -24.83
CA ILE A 484 24.48 -12.01 -25.73
C ILE A 484 25.28 -11.16 -26.71
N ASP A 485 26.58 -11.45 -26.84
CA ASP A 485 27.43 -10.83 -27.84
C ASP A 485 26.97 -11.14 -29.27
N SER A 486 27.03 -10.14 -30.15
CA SER A 486 26.71 -10.30 -31.56
C SER A 486 27.76 -11.13 -32.31
N ALA A 487 29.03 -11.05 -31.91
CA ALA A 487 30.13 -11.74 -32.57
C ALA A 487 30.30 -13.15 -32.02
N ALA A 488 30.62 -14.10 -32.92
CA ALA A 488 31.04 -15.44 -32.52
C ALA A 488 32.24 -15.34 -31.54
N PRO A 489 32.23 -16.11 -30.43
CA PRO A 489 31.39 -17.29 -30.18
C PRO A 489 30.06 -17.02 -29.44
N HIS A 490 29.55 -15.78 -29.44
CA HIS A 490 28.34 -15.35 -28.73
C HIS A 490 28.51 -15.48 -27.21
N ASP A 491 29.56 -14.85 -26.69
CA ASP A 491 29.82 -14.78 -25.25
C ASP A 491 28.72 -13.98 -24.51
N LEU A 492 28.72 -14.07 -23.19
CA LEU A 492 27.82 -13.31 -22.33
C LEU A 492 28.50 -12.02 -21.84
N TRP A 493 27.77 -10.92 -21.90
CA TRP A 493 28.10 -9.72 -21.14
C TRP A 493 27.31 -9.73 -19.84
N VAL A 494 28.01 -9.69 -18.71
CA VAL A 494 27.43 -9.82 -17.38
C VAL A 494 27.77 -8.60 -16.55
N ILE A 495 26.76 -7.93 -16.00
CA ILE A 495 26.97 -6.89 -14.99
C ILE A 495 27.43 -7.56 -13.68
N ASP A 496 28.56 -7.13 -13.15
CA ASP A 496 28.98 -7.40 -11.78
C ASP A 496 28.43 -6.28 -10.89
N THR A 497 27.40 -6.60 -10.11
CA THR A 497 26.63 -5.60 -9.34
C THR A 497 27.37 -5.05 -8.14
N VAL A 498 28.42 -5.72 -7.67
CA VAL A 498 29.24 -5.25 -6.54
C VAL A 498 30.43 -4.46 -7.04
N ALA A 499 31.10 -4.94 -8.11
CA ALA A 499 32.24 -4.23 -8.68
C ALA A 499 31.83 -2.99 -9.50
N ASN A 500 30.55 -2.86 -9.85
CA ASN A 500 30.06 -1.86 -10.81
C ASN A 500 30.80 -1.94 -12.14
N GLN A 501 30.93 -3.15 -12.69
CA GLN A 501 31.62 -3.44 -13.95
C GLN A 501 30.75 -4.29 -14.87
N VAL A 502 31.08 -4.33 -16.16
CA VAL A 502 30.49 -5.29 -17.10
C VAL A 502 31.59 -6.17 -17.66
N ARG A 503 31.46 -7.48 -17.49
CA ARG A 503 32.48 -8.46 -17.89
C ARG A 503 32.01 -9.32 -19.05
N ARG A 504 32.92 -9.65 -19.95
CA ARG A 504 32.68 -10.61 -21.01
C ARG A 504 33.10 -12.00 -20.56
N ILE A 505 32.13 -12.91 -20.46
CA ILE A 505 32.30 -14.27 -19.97
C ILE A 505 31.89 -15.23 -21.07
N GLY A 506 32.74 -16.21 -21.34
CA GLY A 506 32.42 -17.28 -22.27
C GLY A 506 31.21 -18.10 -21.84
N ARG A 507 30.48 -18.64 -22.81
CA ARG A 507 29.41 -19.62 -22.51
C ARG A 507 29.94 -20.92 -21.88
N ASP A 508 31.26 -21.13 -21.92
CA ASP A 508 32.00 -22.17 -21.20
C ASP A 508 32.38 -21.75 -19.76
N GLY A 509 31.99 -20.56 -19.33
CA GLY A 509 32.26 -20.00 -18.00
C GLY A 509 33.65 -19.41 -17.82
N ARG A 510 34.49 -19.39 -18.87
CA ARG A 510 35.83 -18.78 -18.80
C ARG A 510 35.73 -17.27 -19.00
N ASP A 511 36.42 -16.51 -18.16
CA ASP A 511 36.58 -15.07 -18.39
C ASP A 511 37.31 -14.83 -19.72
N ARG A 512 36.97 -13.75 -20.41
CA ARG A 512 37.62 -13.34 -21.67
C ARG A 512 38.65 -12.24 -21.46
N ASP A 513 38.88 -11.82 -20.22
CA ASP A 513 39.75 -10.71 -19.83
C ASP A 513 39.36 -9.38 -20.48
N VAL A 514 38.08 -9.23 -20.82
CA VAL A 514 37.49 -7.99 -21.33
C VAL A 514 36.48 -7.46 -20.32
N THR A 515 36.78 -6.29 -19.77
CA THR A 515 35.99 -5.66 -18.71
C THR A 515 35.74 -4.18 -19.04
N ILE A 516 34.49 -3.76 -18.92
CA ILE A 516 34.08 -2.36 -18.91
C ILE A 516 34.08 -1.89 -17.46
N SER A 517 35.04 -1.04 -17.10
CA SER A 517 35.24 -0.52 -15.74
C SER A 517 34.92 0.97 -15.57
N ASP A 518 34.69 1.68 -16.67
CA ASP A 518 34.30 3.09 -16.67
C ASP A 518 32.78 3.27 -16.48
N CYS A 519 32.05 2.32 -15.89
CA CYS A 519 30.66 2.54 -15.45
C CYS A 519 30.63 2.88 -13.95
N ARG A 520 29.75 3.81 -13.56
CA ARG A 520 29.57 4.16 -12.14
C ARG A 520 28.49 3.29 -11.49
N THR A 521 27.37 3.12 -12.16
CA THR A 521 26.29 2.23 -11.71
C THR A 521 25.65 1.57 -12.93
N PRO A 522 26.25 0.50 -13.48
CA PRO A 522 25.68 -0.21 -14.62
C PRO A 522 24.37 -0.89 -14.22
N ILE A 523 23.28 -0.58 -14.90
CA ILE A 523 21.93 -1.07 -14.57
C ILE A 523 21.31 -1.97 -15.66
N ALA A 524 21.76 -1.83 -16.91
CA ALA A 524 21.32 -2.61 -18.06
C ALA A 524 22.42 -2.63 -19.13
N VAL A 525 22.47 -3.71 -19.91
CA VAL A 525 23.45 -3.93 -20.97
C VAL A 525 22.75 -4.55 -22.18
N CYS A 526 23.08 -4.08 -23.38
CA CYS A 526 22.66 -4.71 -24.64
C CYS A 526 23.75 -4.54 -25.72
N ILE A 527 23.57 -5.18 -26.88
CA ILE A 527 24.46 -5.00 -28.02
C ILE A 527 23.77 -4.11 -29.04
N ASP A 528 24.51 -3.16 -29.60
CA ASP A 528 24.09 -2.42 -30.78
C ASP A 528 24.33 -3.31 -32.01
N VAL A 529 23.25 -3.86 -32.57
CA VAL A 529 23.34 -4.86 -33.66
C VAL A 529 24.00 -4.35 -34.93
N ARG A 530 24.05 -3.03 -35.15
CA ARG A 530 24.67 -2.45 -36.35
C ARG A 530 26.18 -2.33 -36.23
N SER A 531 26.66 -2.02 -35.04
CA SER A 531 28.09 -1.79 -34.80
C SER A 531 28.80 -2.98 -34.14
N GLY A 532 28.05 -3.84 -33.45
CA GLY A 532 28.58 -4.86 -32.55
C GLY A 532 29.15 -4.29 -31.25
N ASP A 533 29.05 -2.98 -31.02
CA ASP A 533 29.49 -2.34 -29.79
C ASP A 533 28.52 -2.66 -28.64
N VAL A 534 29.04 -2.67 -27.41
CA VAL A 534 28.27 -2.90 -26.18
C VAL A 534 27.68 -1.57 -25.72
N LEU A 535 26.38 -1.54 -25.46
CA LEU A 535 25.70 -0.42 -24.82
C LEU A 535 25.45 -0.76 -23.35
N VAL A 536 25.80 0.17 -22.46
CA VAL A 536 25.56 0.07 -21.01
C VAL A 536 24.77 1.30 -20.56
N ALA A 537 23.63 1.07 -19.91
CA ALA A 537 22.93 2.14 -19.21
C ALA A 537 23.61 2.37 -17.85
N ASP A 538 24.11 3.58 -17.64
CA ASP A 538 24.75 4.02 -16.39
C ASP A 538 23.76 4.86 -15.59
N GLY A 539 23.24 4.26 -14.52
CA GLY A 539 22.21 4.82 -13.64
C GLY A 539 22.74 5.64 -12.47
N ALA A 540 24.02 6.02 -12.46
CA ALA A 540 24.52 6.96 -11.45
C ALA A 540 23.82 8.32 -11.61
N LEU A 541 23.53 8.98 -10.48
CA LEU A 541 22.74 10.23 -10.47
C LEU A 541 23.36 11.32 -11.37
N ASP A 542 24.68 11.44 -11.35
CA ASP A 542 25.39 12.43 -12.16
C ASP A 542 25.70 11.96 -13.59
N ARG A 543 25.16 10.82 -14.02
CA ARG A 543 25.36 10.23 -15.36
C ARG A 543 24.06 10.01 -16.11
N GLN A 544 23.14 9.18 -15.59
CA GLN A 544 21.87 8.79 -16.24
C GLN A 544 21.95 8.78 -17.78
N GLN A 545 22.82 7.93 -18.34
CA GLN A 545 23.16 7.94 -19.77
C GLN A 545 23.39 6.53 -20.32
N ILE A 546 23.24 6.37 -21.63
CA ILE A 546 23.59 5.16 -22.36
C ILE A 546 25.00 5.36 -22.92
N ARG A 547 25.93 4.47 -22.57
CA ARG A 547 27.34 4.55 -22.95
C ARG A 547 27.73 3.39 -23.85
N ARG A 548 28.57 3.68 -24.85
CA ARG A 548 29.01 2.72 -25.86
C ARG A 548 30.47 2.32 -25.64
N TYR A 549 30.74 1.03 -25.73
CA TYR A 549 32.05 0.42 -25.54
C TYR A 549 32.35 -0.56 -26.67
N ARG A 550 33.62 -0.69 -27.04
CA ARG A 550 34.07 -1.68 -28.02
C ARG A 550 34.00 -3.08 -27.40
N ALA A 551 33.40 -4.03 -28.12
CA ALA A 551 33.20 -5.38 -27.60
C ALA A 551 34.51 -6.22 -27.48
N ASP A 552 35.55 -5.87 -28.22
CA ASP A 552 36.84 -6.55 -28.23
C ASP A 552 37.75 -6.14 -27.06
N THR A 553 37.63 -4.90 -26.60
CA THR A 553 38.56 -4.27 -25.65
C THR A 553 37.87 -3.77 -24.38
N GLY A 554 36.55 -3.59 -24.38
CA GLY A 554 35.81 -2.93 -23.30
C GLY A 554 36.08 -1.42 -23.23
N ALA A 555 36.85 -0.87 -24.17
CA ALA A 555 37.22 0.55 -24.17
C ALA A 555 36.02 1.44 -24.55
N PRO A 556 35.86 2.61 -23.90
CA PRO A 556 34.78 3.54 -24.25
C PRO A 556 34.98 4.06 -25.68
N VAL A 557 33.89 4.16 -26.42
CA VAL A 557 33.92 4.80 -27.74
C VAL A 557 33.88 6.33 -27.57
N PRO A 558 34.86 7.09 -28.11
CA PRO A 558 34.85 8.55 -28.02
C PRO A 558 33.56 9.16 -28.57
N GLY A 559 32.91 10.03 -27.79
CA GLY A 559 31.61 10.63 -28.15
C GLY A 559 30.44 9.62 -28.19
N GLY A 560 30.66 8.36 -27.85
CA GLY A 560 29.66 7.29 -27.89
C GLY A 560 28.74 7.24 -26.67
N HIS A 561 28.33 8.39 -26.14
CA HIS A 561 27.33 8.45 -25.07
C HIS A 561 26.07 9.17 -25.54
N PHE A 562 24.93 8.77 -25.00
CA PHE A 562 23.64 9.34 -25.32
C PHE A 562 22.83 9.59 -24.05
N GLY A 563 22.26 10.79 -23.98
CA GLY A 563 21.43 11.25 -22.89
C GLY A 563 22.20 11.88 -21.73
N LYS A 564 21.45 12.34 -20.74
CA LYS A 564 21.94 13.04 -19.54
C LYS A 564 20.92 12.96 -18.39
N PRO A 565 21.31 13.27 -17.15
CA PRO A 565 20.35 13.42 -16.06
C PRO A 565 19.37 14.56 -16.35
N ILE A 566 18.08 14.35 -16.05
CA ILE A 566 17.05 15.37 -16.28
C ILE A 566 17.23 16.62 -15.41
N TYR A 567 17.84 16.47 -14.24
CA TYR A 567 18.21 17.56 -13.33
C TYR A 567 19.54 18.24 -13.72
N ALA A 568 20.11 17.94 -14.89
CA ALA A 568 21.29 18.59 -15.42
C ALA A 568 21.00 19.57 -16.58
N GLY A 569 21.88 20.55 -16.76
CA GLY A 569 21.83 21.53 -17.85
C GLY A 569 21.19 22.85 -17.47
N VAL A 570 20.79 23.64 -18.48
CA VAL A 570 20.33 25.03 -18.31
C VAL A 570 19.00 25.15 -17.57
N THR A 571 18.11 24.18 -17.75
CA THR A 571 16.80 24.13 -17.08
C THR A 571 16.61 22.76 -16.45
N PRO A 572 17.18 22.52 -15.25
CA PRO A 572 17.01 21.28 -14.51
C PRO A 572 15.54 20.91 -14.36
N GLY A 573 15.22 19.64 -14.53
CA GLY A 573 13.86 19.09 -14.40
C GLY A 573 13.05 19.12 -15.69
N LYS A 574 13.37 19.99 -16.65
CA LYS A 574 12.61 20.07 -17.91
C LYS A 574 12.67 18.76 -18.69
N VAL A 575 11.49 18.21 -19.01
CA VAL A 575 11.36 17.00 -19.83
C VAL A 575 11.79 17.32 -21.26
N ALA A 576 12.72 16.53 -21.77
CA ALA A 576 13.24 16.62 -23.13
C ALA A 576 13.76 15.26 -23.59
N ALA A 577 13.85 15.08 -24.91
CA ALA A 577 14.47 13.92 -25.53
C ALA A 577 15.88 13.66 -24.94
N GLY A 578 16.14 12.43 -24.52
CA GLY A 578 17.43 12.02 -23.95
C GLY A 578 17.73 12.60 -22.56
N SER A 579 16.74 13.14 -21.85
CA SER A 579 16.90 13.55 -20.44
C SER A 579 16.23 12.51 -19.54
N PHE A 580 17.02 11.82 -18.73
CA PHE A 580 16.59 10.64 -17.97
C PHE A 580 16.65 10.88 -16.45
N PHE A 581 15.70 10.32 -15.70
CA PHE A 581 15.66 10.44 -14.24
C PHE A 581 16.23 9.19 -13.53
N ARG A 582 15.66 8.02 -13.81
CA ARG A 582 16.19 6.71 -13.40
C ARG A 582 15.99 5.73 -14.55
N LEU A 583 17.06 5.46 -15.29
CA LEU A 583 17.05 4.43 -16.32
C LEU A 583 16.75 3.05 -15.69
N THR A 584 16.15 2.14 -16.45
CA THR A 584 15.84 0.77 -15.98
C THR A 584 16.25 -0.30 -16.98
N GLY A 585 16.09 -0.05 -18.29
CA GLY A 585 16.32 -1.04 -19.33
C GLY A 585 16.69 -0.40 -20.67
N ILE A 586 17.49 -1.11 -21.47
CA ILE A 586 17.87 -0.72 -22.82
C ILE A 586 17.85 -1.92 -23.76
N GLN A 587 17.46 -1.72 -25.01
CA GLN A 587 17.53 -2.74 -26.05
C GLN A 587 17.69 -2.10 -27.43
N THR A 588 18.27 -2.82 -28.40
CA THR A 588 18.23 -2.41 -29.82
C THR A 588 17.43 -3.39 -30.66
N ASP A 589 16.76 -2.89 -31.71
CA ASP A 589 16.15 -3.73 -32.74
C ASP A 589 17.09 -3.94 -33.94
N ALA A 590 16.67 -4.78 -34.90
CA ALA A 590 17.45 -5.12 -36.09
C ALA A 590 17.79 -3.90 -36.95
N GLU A 591 16.98 -2.85 -36.88
CA GLU A 591 17.15 -1.57 -37.58
C GLU A 591 18.16 -0.64 -36.88
N GLY A 592 18.59 -0.97 -35.66
CA GLY A 592 19.49 -0.16 -34.83
C GLY A 592 18.77 0.94 -34.04
N SER A 593 17.44 0.90 -33.97
CA SER A 593 16.66 1.75 -33.07
C SER A 593 17.01 1.41 -31.62
N LEU A 594 17.12 2.42 -30.76
CA LEU A 594 17.35 2.24 -29.34
C LEU A 594 16.04 2.40 -28.58
N TYR A 595 15.73 1.40 -27.76
CA TYR A 595 14.62 1.42 -26.82
C TYR A 595 15.18 1.65 -25.43
N VAL A 596 14.58 2.58 -24.70
CA VAL A 596 15.02 2.94 -23.35
C VAL A 596 13.81 2.97 -22.45
N SER A 597 13.86 2.21 -21.35
CA SER A 597 12.91 2.37 -20.25
C SER A 597 13.54 3.16 -19.11
N SER A 598 12.69 3.95 -18.45
CA SER A 598 13.04 4.65 -17.23
C SER A 598 11.84 4.70 -16.29
N TRP A 599 12.11 4.93 -15.01
CA TRP A 599 11.12 5.18 -13.99
C TRP A 599 11.29 6.57 -13.41
N ASP A 600 10.31 7.43 -13.63
CA ASP A 600 10.27 8.80 -13.12
C ASP A 600 9.09 9.00 -12.19
N TYR A 601 8.79 8.02 -11.34
CA TYR A 601 7.55 7.88 -10.57
C TYR A 601 6.39 7.28 -11.37
N GLY A 602 6.38 7.46 -12.69
CA GLY A 602 5.71 6.58 -13.65
C GLY A 602 6.73 5.80 -14.49
N ALA A 603 6.24 4.97 -15.41
CA ALA A 603 7.09 4.34 -16.42
C ALA A 603 7.20 5.22 -17.66
N LYS A 604 8.38 5.25 -18.28
CA LYS A 604 8.54 5.70 -19.66
C LYS A 604 9.22 4.64 -20.50
N LEU A 605 8.76 4.49 -21.74
CA LEU A 605 9.35 3.67 -22.79
C LEU A 605 9.54 4.56 -24.01
N TRP A 606 10.80 4.78 -24.36
CA TRP A 606 11.22 5.59 -25.49
C TRP A 606 11.64 4.69 -26.64
N LYS A 607 11.31 5.10 -27.86
CA LYS A 607 12.00 4.63 -29.07
C LYS A 607 12.78 5.79 -29.69
N PHE A 608 14.07 5.57 -29.89
CA PHE A 608 14.94 6.43 -30.67
C PHE A 608 15.34 5.72 -31.96
N ASP A 609 15.45 6.44 -33.07
CA ASP A 609 16.01 5.90 -34.29
C ASP A 609 17.54 5.68 -34.17
N ALA A 610 18.17 5.20 -35.25
CA ALA A 610 19.61 4.96 -35.29
C ALA A 610 20.43 6.24 -35.08
N GLU A 611 19.88 7.42 -35.43
CA GLU A 611 20.47 8.73 -35.21
C GLU A 611 20.13 9.33 -33.82
N ARG A 612 19.48 8.53 -32.96
CA ARG A 612 19.05 8.90 -31.60
C ARG A 612 18.01 10.01 -31.53
N ARG A 613 17.20 10.18 -32.59
CA ARG A 613 16.02 11.05 -32.60
C ARG A 613 14.81 10.29 -32.04
N VAL A 614 14.00 10.95 -31.22
CA VAL A 614 12.79 10.35 -30.65
C VAL A 614 11.80 10.04 -31.77
N THR A 615 11.38 8.78 -31.86
CA THR A 615 10.28 8.36 -32.75
C THR A 615 8.95 8.42 -32.01
N TRP A 616 8.92 7.87 -30.79
CA TRP A 616 7.76 7.93 -29.92
C TRP A 616 8.16 7.72 -28.46
N VAL A 617 7.24 8.12 -27.57
CA VAL A 617 7.29 7.84 -26.13
C VAL A 617 5.96 7.24 -25.73
N ARG A 618 6.01 6.24 -24.87
CA ARG A 618 4.86 5.75 -24.10
C ARG A 618 5.17 5.97 -22.64
N GLN A 619 4.17 6.40 -21.89
CA GLN A 619 4.33 6.67 -20.47
C GLN A 619 3.06 6.42 -19.65
N SER A 620 3.29 6.19 -18.35
CA SER A 620 2.31 6.23 -17.24
C SER A 620 2.66 7.36 -16.26
N SER A 621 1.75 7.64 -15.32
CA SER A 621 1.92 8.61 -14.23
C SER A 621 2.32 7.90 -12.93
N GLU A 622 2.33 8.64 -11.83
CA GLU A 622 2.66 8.13 -10.51
C GLU A 622 1.61 7.18 -9.92
N PHE A 623 2.09 6.22 -9.13
CA PHE A 623 1.23 5.44 -8.23
C PHE A 623 0.75 6.29 -7.06
N VAL A 624 -0.56 6.27 -6.79
CA VAL A 624 -1.16 6.91 -5.59
C VAL A 624 -0.71 8.37 -5.45
N SER A 625 -1.15 9.20 -6.41
CA SER A 625 -0.97 10.64 -6.34
C SER A 625 -2.28 11.35 -6.67
N CYS A 626 -2.53 12.44 -5.96
CA CYS A 626 -3.60 13.36 -6.28
C CYS A 626 -2.97 14.70 -6.67
N ALA A 627 -3.12 15.09 -7.93
CA ALA A 627 -2.55 16.31 -8.46
C ALA A 627 -3.42 17.54 -8.15
N ASP A 628 -2.85 18.72 -8.32
CA ASP A 628 -3.56 19.99 -8.21
C ASP A 628 -3.15 20.97 -9.32
N ALA A 629 -4.08 21.83 -9.71
CA ALA A 629 -3.79 22.92 -10.64
C ALA A 629 -3.19 24.10 -9.88
N ASP A 630 -2.21 24.78 -10.48
CA ASP A 630 -1.68 26.01 -9.92
C ASP A 630 -2.73 27.13 -9.99
N PRO A 631 -3.17 27.71 -8.86
CA PRO A 631 -4.16 28.77 -8.87
C PRO A 631 -3.70 30.06 -9.58
N GLY A 632 -2.39 30.24 -9.79
CA GLY A 632 -1.87 31.35 -10.61
C GLY A 632 -1.75 31.04 -12.11
N ALA A 633 -1.87 29.77 -12.51
CA ALA A 633 -1.81 29.31 -13.89
C ALA A 633 -2.48 27.94 -14.00
N ASP A 634 -3.81 27.91 -14.13
CA ASP A 634 -4.63 26.70 -14.03
C ASP A 634 -4.25 25.58 -15.02
N THR A 635 -3.62 25.92 -16.15
CA THR A 635 -3.05 24.97 -17.10
C THR A 635 -1.84 24.22 -16.58
N SER A 636 -1.19 24.67 -15.50
CA SER A 636 -0.03 24.02 -14.90
C SER A 636 -0.49 23.13 -13.74
N VAL A 637 -0.43 21.82 -13.93
CA VAL A 637 -0.88 20.82 -12.96
C VAL A 637 0.31 20.11 -12.34
N PHE A 638 0.36 20.02 -11.02
CA PHE A 638 1.45 19.43 -10.27
C PHE A 638 0.99 18.16 -9.55
N SER A 639 1.70 17.06 -9.82
CA SER A 639 1.62 15.81 -9.06
C SER A 639 2.86 15.67 -8.18
N ALA A 640 3.03 14.52 -7.51
CA ALA A 640 4.13 14.34 -6.58
C ALA A 640 5.51 14.52 -7.26
N GLY A 641 5.68 13.96 -8.46
CA GLY A 641 6.93 14.02 -9.20
C GLY A 641 6.96 15.05 -10.31
N HIS A 642 5.80 15.34 -10.92
CA HIS A 642 5.74 16.00 -12.22
C HIS A 642 5.01 17.35 -12.21
N ARG A 643 5.33 18.14 -13.23
CA ARG A 643 4.50 19.23 -13.71
C ARG A 643 4.00 18.90 -15.11
N TYR A 644 2.69 18.90 -15.26
CA TYR A 644 1.99 18.78 -16.55
C TYR A 644 1.47 20.13 -17.00
N VAL A 645 1.45 20.35 -18.32
CA VAL A 645 0.72 21.45 -18.95
C VAL A 645 -0.52 20.88 -19.61
N ILE A 646 -1.69 21.41 -19.26
CA ILE A 646 -3.00 20.95 -19.73
C ILE A 646 -3.60 21.99 -20.70
N ASP A 647 -3.98 21.54 -21.88
CA ASP A 647 -4.78 22.27 -22.85
C ASP A 647 -6.24 21.78 -22.77
N TYR A 648 -7.04 22.47 -21.97
CA TYR A 648 -8.46 22.16 -21.77
C TYR A 648 -9.33 22.35 -23.03
N SER A 649 -8.79 22.87 -24.13
CA SER A 649 -9.52 22.97 -25.41
C SER A 649 -9.52 21.66 -26.20
N LYS A 650 -8.66 20.70 -25.83
CA LYS A 650 -8.55 19.41 -26.49
C LYS A 650 -9.50 18.38 -25.89
N PRO A 651 -9.88 17.34 -26.67
CA PRO A 651 -10.60 16.20 -26.13
C PRO A 651 -9.87 15.52 -24.96
N PRO A 652 -10.58 14.78 -24.09
CA PRO A 652 -9.99 13.98 -23.02
C PRO A 652 -8.76 13.20 -23.49
N GLY A 653 -7.66 13.34 -22.73
CA GLY A 653 -6.40 12.64 -22.98
C GLY A 653 -5.50 13.17 -24.10
N MET A 654 -5.96 14.13 -24.88
CA MET A 654 -5.21 14.71 -26.00
C MET A 654 -4.59 16.07 -25.67
N GLY A 655 -4.96 16.66 -24.53
CA GLY A 655 -4.57 18.01 -24.12
C GLY A 655 -3.63 18.04 -22.95
N TRP A 656 -2.57 17.23 -22.93
CA TRP A 656 -1.58 17.30 -21.86
C TRP A 656 -0.15 17.13 -22.39
N THR A 657 0.80 17.71 -21.68
CA THR A 657 2.24 17.56 -21.93
C THR A 657 2.94 17.38 -20.60
N ASP A 658 3.76 16.35 -20.48
CA ASP A 658 4.69 16.20 -19.35
C ASP A 658 5.84 17.20 -19.51
N ALA A 659 5.84 18.26 -18.70
CA ALA A 659 6.69 19.42 -18.90
C ALA A 659 7.96 19.36 -18.03
N ALA A 660 7.86 18.84 -16.81
CA ALA A 660 9.02 18.73 -15.92
C ALA A 660 8.88 17.60 -14.90
N ILE A 661 10.03 17.03 -14.51
CA ILE A 661 10.21 16.32 -13.25
C ILE A 661 10.74 17.35 -12.24
N THR A 662 10.06 17.48 -11.12
CA THR A 662 10.29 18.54 -10.13
C THR A 662 11.29 18.15 -9.03
N LEU A 663 12.05 17.08 -9.25
CA LEU A 663 13.04 16.55 -8.31
C LEU A 663 14.46 16.65 -8.83
N ASP A 664 15.39 16.88 -7.91
CA ASP A 664 16.82 16.79 -8.10
C ASP A 664 17.44 15.97 -6.97
N PRO A 665 17.52 14.63 -7.10
CA PRO A 665 18.11 13.76 -6.08
C PRO A 665 19.61 13.98 -5.88
N GLN A 666 20.30 14.63 -6.81
CA GLN A 666 21.73 14.92 -6.67
C GLN A 666 21.94 16.11 -5.73
N ARG A 667 21.16 17.18 -5.90
CA ARG A 667 21.22 18.35 -5.00
C ARG A 667 20.48 18.09 -3.68
N TYR A 668 19.34 17.41 -3.72
CA TYR A 668 18.42 17.23 -2.58
C TYR A 668 18.08 15.73 -2.32
N PRO A 669 19.04 14.91 -1.89
CA PRO A 669 18.84 13.49 -1.60
C PRO A 669 17.92 13.26 -0.38
N ASP A 670 17.72 14.27 0.46
CA ASP A 670 16.83 14.22 1.63
C ASP A 670 15.37 14.59 1.28
N ASP A 671 15.07 14.90 0.02
CA ASP A 671 13.69 15.18 -0.41
C ASP A 671 12.79 13.97 -0.11
N HIS A 672 11.74 14.21 0.67
CA HIS A 672 10.81 13.18 1.12
C HIS A 672 10.25 12.33 -0.03
N ARG A 673 10.03 12.96 -1.19
CA ARG A 673 9.46 12.32 -2.38
C ARG A 673 10.34 11.19 -2.93
N LEU A 674 11.64 11.18 -2.61
CA LEU A 674 12.55 10.09 -2.99
C LEU A 674 12.31 8.81 -2.19
N ARG A 675 11.74 8.93 -0.98
CA ARG A 675 11.41 7.82 -0.09
C ARG A 675 9.95 7.40 -0.23
N GLN A 676 9.05 8.37 -0.17
CA GLN A 676 7.60 8.15 -0.20
C GLN A 676 6.93 9.14 -1.16
N PRO A 677 6.72 8.74 -2.43
CA PRO A 677 6.11 9.62 -3.43
C PRO A 677 4.59 9.68 -3.37
N TRP A 678 3.96 8.99 -2.41
CA TRP A 678 2.51 8.76 -2.40
C TRP A 678 1.83 9.94 -1.69
N LEU A 679 1.86 11.09 -2.36
CA LEU A 679 1.50 12.39 -1.81
C LEU A 679 0.32 13.00 -2.56
N ALA A 680 -0.63 13.50 -1.78
CA ALA A 680 -1.67 14.38 -2.26
C ALA A 680 -1.08 15.78 -2.32
N MET A 681 -1.03 16.35 -3.52
CA MET A 681 -0.39 17.62 -3.78
C MET A 681 -1.40 18.75 -3.75
N ARG A 682 -0.93 19.94 -3.38
CA ARG A 682 -1.67 21.20 -3.54
C ARG A 682 -0.72 22.31 -3.94
N MET A 683 -1.17 23.21 -4.79
CA MET A 683 -0.46 24.43 -5.10
C MET A 683 -0.99 25.60 -4.26
N LEU A 684 -0.10 26.20 -3.47
CA LEU A 684 -0.42 27.34 -2.61
C LEU A 684 0.25 28.62 -3.11
N ARG A 685 -0.35 29.77 -2.78
CA ARG A 685 0.22 31.11 -3.02
C ARG A 685 0.50 31.81 -1.70
N LEU A 686 1.58 31.41 -1.04
CA LEU A 686 1.99 31.97 0.25
C LEU A 686 2.75 33.28 0.05
N ALA A 687 2.19 34.39 0.54
CA ALA A 687 2.69 35.75 0.26
C ALA A 687 2.95 36.01 -1.24
N GLY A 688 2.07 35.47 -2.11
CA GLY A 688 2.18 35.57 -3.57
C GLY A 688 3.21 34.64 -4.23
N LYS A 689 4.00 33.89 -3.46
CA LYS A 689 4.98 32.92 -3.99
C LYS A 689 4.35 31.54 -4.18
N PRO A 690 4.66 30.82 -5.28
CA PRO A 690 4.22 29.44 -5.46
C PRO A 690 4.93 28.54 -4.45
N VAL A 691 4.15 27.74 -3.73
CA VAL A 691 4.64 26.70 -2.82
C VAL A 691 3.89 25.42 -3.16
N LEU A 692 4.66 24.37 -3.45
CA LEU A 692 4.11 23.03 -3.56
C LEU A 692 3.93 22.48 -2.14
N PHE A 693 2.73 22.02 -1.84
CA PHE A 693 2.37 21.40 -0.57
C PHE A 693 2.05 19.94 -0.80
N GLY A 694 2.48 19.07 0.12
CA GLY A 694 2.24 17.65 0.02
C GLY A 694 1.90 17.05 1.39
N LYS A 695 1.02 16.06 1.37
CA LYS A 695 0.67 15.26 2.53
C LYS A 695 0.56 13.80 2.13
N GLU A 696 1.19 12.92 2.89
CA GLU A 696 1.20 11.49 2.54
C GLU A 696 -0.18 10.87 2.74
N GLN A 697 -0.41 9.77 2.04
CA GLN A 697 -1.63 8.98 2.09
C GLN A 697 -2.18 8.84 3.53
N MET A 698 -1.38 8.30 4.46
CA MET A 698 -1.76 7.94 5.84
C MET A 698 -0.97 8.70 6.93
N SER A 699 -0.28 9.79 6.58
CA SER A 699 0.59 10.52 7.52
C SER A 699 -0.10 11.75 8.10
N ASP A 700 0.43 12.22 9.21
CA ASP A 700 0.10 13.51 9.82
C ASP A 700 1.15 14.59 9.52
N ALA A 701 2.21 14.25 8.76
CA ALA A 701 3.23 15.18 8.34
C ALA A 701 2.77 16.05 7.17
N LEU A 702 3.18 17.32 7.20
CA LEU A 702 3.02 18.29 6.12
C LEU A 702 4.39 18.64 5.53
N PHE A 703 4.47 18.69 4.21
CA PHE A 703 5.70 19.00 3.49
C PHE A 703 5.48 20.20 2.56
N PHE A 704 6.49 21.06 2.48
CA PHE A 704 6.44 22.29 1.68
C PHE A 704 7.71 22.40 0.84
N TRP A 705 7.55 22.68 -0.45
CA TRP A 705 8.64 22.95 -1.38
C TRP A 705 8.47 24.32 -2.03
N ARG A 706 9.57 25.07 -2.10
CA ARG A 706 9.69 26.29 -2.91
C ARG A 706 10.19 25.92 -4.31
N PHE A 707 10.11 26.83 -5.27
CA PHE A 707 10.57 26.55 -6.64
C PHE A 707 11.87 27.28 -7.01
N GLU A 708 12.80 26.54 -7.62
CA GLU A 708 13.96 27.04 -8.37
C GLU A 708 13.82 26.61 -9.83
N GLY A 709 13.22 27.47 -10.66
CA GLY A 709 12.83 27.06 -12.00
C GLY A 709 11.76 25.97 -11.94
N GLU A 710 12.05 24.80 -12.54
CA GLU A 710 11.15 23.63 -12.51
C GLU A 710 11.35 22.74 -11.27
N ILE A 711 12.45 22.91 -10.52
CA ILE A 711 12.76 22.06 -9.37
C ILE A 711 12.01 22.57 -8.13
N ALA A 712 11.27 21.67 -7.49
CA ALA A 712 10.69 21.90 -6.19
C ALA A 712 11.73 21.53 -5.12
N VAL A 713 12.19 22.53 -4.38
CA VAL A 713 13.24 22.44 -3.36
C VAL A 713 12.60 22.32 -1.97
N PRO A 714 12.96 21.31 -1.15
CA PRO A 714 12.45 21.19 0.22
C PRO A 714 12.66 22.50 0.98
N ALA A 715 11.59 23.01 1.59
CA ALA A 715 11.60 24.33 2.23
C ALA A 715 11.16 24.27 3.70
N ALA A 716 10.12 23.50 4.00
CA ALA A 716 9.66 23.33 5.37
C ALA A 716 8.91 22.01 5.55
N MET A 717 8.77 21.60 6.81
CA MET A 717 8.02 20.41 7.20
C MET A 717 7.44 20.60 8.59
N TYR A 718 6.21 20.13 8.81
CA TYR A 718 5.61 20.04 10.13
C TYR A 718 5.22 18.59 10.40
N TRP A 719 5.71 18.02 11.51
CA TRP A 719 5.40 16.65 11.91
C TRP A 719 4.84 16.64 13.33
N PRO A 720 3.51 16.51 13.50
CA PRO A 720 2.83 16.70 14.79
C PRO A 720 2.97 15.53 15.77
N THR A 721 3.36 14.35 15.30
CA THR A 721 3.66 13.19 16.17
C THR A 721 5.15 12.86 16.23
N GLY A 722 5.97 13.55 15.44
CA GLY A 722 7.35 13.15 15.15
C GLY A 722 7.41 11.96 14.21
N SER A 723 8.60 11.74 13.63
CA SER A 723 8.80 10.58 12.74
C SER A 723 9.01 9.31 13.54
N LYS A 724 8.42 8.22 13.05
CA LYS A 724 8.64 6.86 13.57
C LYS A 724 9.89 6.20 12.99
N ASP A 725 10.41 6.74 11.88
CA ASP A 725 11.66 6.32 11.28
C ASP A 725 12.82 6.97 12.07
N PRO A 726 13.72 6.20 12.69
CA PRO A 726 14.86 6.77 13.41
C PRO A 726 15.88 7.44 12.48
N ALA A 727 15.91 7.09 11.19
CA ALA A 727 16.86 7.60 10.22
C ALA A 727 16.34 8.81 9.42
N TYR A 728 15.03 9.09 9.48
CA TYR A 728 14.42 10.18 8.70
C TYR A 728 13.39 10.97 9.51
N PRO A 729 13.32 12.29 9.36
CA PRO A 729 14.31 13.17 8.74
C PRO A 729 15.70 13.14 9.42
N PRO A 730 16.81 13.31 8.68
CA PRO A 730 18.14 13.34 9.27
C PRO A 730 18.26 14.45 10.34
N GLY A 731 18.82 14.12 11.50
CA GLY A 731 19.04 15.08 12.59
C GLY A 731 17.76 15.58 13.28
N ARG A 732 16.60 14.94 13.04
CA ARG A 732 15.34 15.30 13.69
C ARG A 732 15.42 15.17 15.23
N PRO A 733 14.65 15.97 15.99
CA PRO A 733 14.42 15.73 17.40
C PRO A 733 13.45 14.55 17.64
N ASP A 734 13.35 14.12 18.89
CA ASP A 734 12.28 13.24 19.33
C ASP A 734 10.96 14.00 19.50
N GLY A 735 9.87 13.35 19.10
CA GLY A 735 8.53 13.92 19.21
C GLY A 735 8.21 14.99 18.15
N PRO A 736 7.20 15.83 18.38
CA PRO A 736 6.69 16.78 17.39
C PRO A 736 7.67 17.89 17.02
N PHE A 737 7.80 18.20 15.74
CA PHE A 737 8.73 19.22 15.27
C PHE A 737 8.22 20.01 14.06
N LEU A 738 8.84 21.18 13.89
CA LEU A 738 8.85 21.95 12.65
C LEU A 738 10.30 21.98 12.14
N TRP A 739 10.51 21.68 10.87
CA TRP A 739 11.77 21.91 10.17
C TRP A 739 11.58 23.01 9.14
N ARG A 740 12.63 23.79 8.92
CA ARG A 740 12.67 24.87 7.93
C ARG A 740 14.08 25.02 7.39
N ASP A 741 14.21 25.01 6.06
CA ASP A 741 15.44 25.31 5.30
C ASP A 741 15.92 26.74 5.62
N ALA A 742 16.67 26.90 6.71
CA ALA A 742 17.04 28.19 7.26
C ALA A 742 18.29 28.75 6.59
N ASN A 743 19.03 27.96 5.82
CA ASN A 743 20.20 28.38 5.07
C ASN A 743 19.96 28.45 3.54
N GLY A 744 18.87 27.84 3.03
CA GLY A 744 18.49 27.85 1.62
C GLY A 744 19.07 26.72 0.78
N ASP A 745 19.69 25.70 1.39
CA ASP A 745 20.32 24.59 0.68
C ASP A 745 19.40 23.38 0.48
N GLY A 746 18.19 23.41 1.06
CA GLY A 746 17.18 22.36 0.93
C GLY A 746 17.58 21.02 1.55
N ARG A 747 18.64 21.00 2.37
CA ARG A 747 19.08 19.83 3.16
C ARG A 747 18.53 19.94 4.57
N MET A 748 18.35 18.81 5.23
CA MET A 748 17.80 18.79 6.58
C MET A 748 18.94 18.72 7.60
N GLN A 749 19.17 19.80 8.36
CA GLN A 749 20.21 19.85 9.41
C GLN A 749 19.63 20.05 10.82
N GLY A 750 20.35 19.54 11.83
CA GLY A 750 19.90 19.50 13.22
C GLY A 750 19.56 20.87 13.83
N ASP A 751 20.26 21.92 13.43
CA ASP A 751 20.07 23.29 13.93
C ASP A 751 18.87 24.02 13.30
N GLU A 752 18.23 23.41 12.30
CA GLU A 752 17.05 23.94 11.62
C GLU A 752 15.72 23.48 12.23
N TYR A 753 15.75 22.47 13.11
CA TYR A 753 14.55 21.96 13.76
C TYR A 753 14.13 22.83 14.95
N ARG A 754 12.82 22.93 15.16
CA ARG A 754 12.21 23.52 16.35
C ARG A 754 11.15 22.57 16.88
N THR A 755 10.97 22.53 18.20
CA THR A 755 9.85 21.79 18.80
C THR A 755 8.53 22.39 18.32
N GLY A 756 7.63 21.53 17.83
CA GLY A 756 6.28 21.91 17.41
C GLY A 756 5.24 21.48 18.46
N PRO A 757 4.01 21.98 18.37
CA PRO A 757 2.91 21.43 19.16
C PRO A 757 2.59 20.01 18.71
N GLY A 758 2.31 19.14 19.68
CA GLY A 758 1.86 17.77 19.40
C GLY A 758 0.41 17.72 18.94
N GLY A 759 0.12 16.91 17.93
CA GLY A 759 -1.21 16.81 17.31
C GLY A 759 -1.46 15.48 16.63
N GLY A 760 -2.33 15.48 15.61
CA GLY A 760 -2.59 14.31 14.77
C GLY A 760 -3.05 14.72 13.37
N GLN A 761 -3.58 13.77 12.59
CA GLN A 761 -3.89 13.95 11.16
C GLN A 761 -4.98 14.97 10.83
N CYS A 762 -5.83 15.33 11.80
CA CYS A 762 -6.87 16.32 11.62
C CYS A 762 -6.27 17.73 11.64
N MET A 763 -5.90 18.21 10.45
CA MET A 763 -5.31 19.53 10.23
C MET A 763 -5.53 20.02 8.80
N THR A 764 -5.33 21.32 8.57
CA THR A 764 -5.43 21.95 7.25
C THR A 764 -4.56 23.19 7.16
N VAL A 765 -4.17 23.56 5.94
CA VAL A 765 -3.49 24.83 5.64
C VAL A 765 -4.50 25.74 4.94
N ASP A 766 -4.76 26.92 5.51
CA ASP A 766 -5.67 27.89 4.92
C ASP A 766 -5.00 28.73 3.81
N THR A 767 -5.79 29.51 3.07
CA THR A 767 -5.32 30.34 1.95
C THR A 767 -4.37 31.48 2.38
N ASN A 768 -4.38 31.85 3.66
CA ASN A 768 -3.41 32.79 4.24
C ASN A 768 -2.13 32.09 4.72
N GLY A 769 -2.05 30.77 4.58
CA GLY A 769 -0.91 29.94 4.97
C GLY A 769 -0.95 29.45 6.42
N ASN A 770 -1.96 29.78 7.23
CA ASN A 770 -2.00 29.31 8.61
C ASN A 770 -2.29 27.80 8.66
N ILE A 771 -1.67 27.11 9.61
CA ILE A 771 -1.96 25.70 9.86
C ILE A 771 -2.97 25.62 11.00
N TRP A 772 -4.15 25.08 10.72
CA TRP A 772 -5.16 24.76 11.73
C TRP A 772 -5.04 23.29 12.11
N LEU A 773 -5.07 23.00 13.40
CA LEU A 773 -4.76 21.69 13.94
C LEU A 773 -5.69 21.28 15.07
N ASN A 774 -6.00 20.00 15.13
CA ASN A 774 -6.58 19.38 16.30
C ASN A 774 -5.49 19.04 17.33
N LEU A 775 -5.69 19.49 18.56
CA LEU A 775 -4.80 19.23 19.69
C LEU A 775 -5.50 18.33 20.70
N ARG A 776 -4.68 17.60 21.49
CA ARG A 776 -5.04 16.78 22.66
C ARG A 776 -5.85 15.52 22.34
N SER A 777 -6.96 15.62 21.62
CA SER A 777 -7.82 14.48 21.28
C SER A 777 -8.75 14.80 20.11
N TRP A 778 -9.13 13.76 19.37
CA TRP A 778 -10.13 13.87 18.30
C TRP A 778 -11.55 13.90 18.90
N SER A 779 -11.69 13.45 20.15
CA SER A 779 -12.97 13.46 20.85
C SER A 779 -13.36 14.88 21.26
N ALA A 780 -14.60 15.28 20.99
CA ALA A 780 -15.08 16.63 21.27
C ALA A 780 -15.08 16.97 22.77
N ASP A 781 -14.95 15.96 23.64
CA ASP A 781 -14.86 16.17 25.07
C ASP A 781 -13.47 16.60 25.57
N LYS A 782 -12.42 16.26 24.84
CA LYS A 782 -11.03 16.45 25.26
C LYS A 782 -10.22 17.27 24.26
N GLY A 783 -10.70 17.36 23.03
CA GLY A 783 -10.02 18.00 21.93
C GLY A 783 -10.22 19.50 21.86
N THR A 784 -9.21 20.15 21.29
CA THR A 784 -9.25 21.56 20.94
C THR A 784 -8.85 21.74 19.47
N ILE A 785 -9.22 22.88 18.89
CA ILE A 785 -8.78 23.34 17.58
C ILE A 785 -7.95 24.61 17.83
N ALA A 786 -6.74 24.65 17.30
CA ALA A 786 -5.83 25.78 17.41
C ALA A 786 -5.23 26.14 16.05
N ARG A 787 -4.48 27.23 16.01
CA ARG A 787 -3.82 27.73 14.80
C ARG A 787 -2.33 27.97 15.04
N LEU A 788 -1.48 27.47 14.16
CA LEU A 788 -0.12 27.97 13.99
C LEU A 788 -0.16 29.12 12.99
N ALA A 789 0.04 30.33 13.48
CA ALA A 789 -0.03 31.53 12.66
C ALA A 789 1.12 31.57 11.65
N PHE A 790 0.79 31.77 10.38
CA PHE A 790 1.75 32.03 9.33
C PHE A 790 2.36 33.43 9.53
N THR A 791 3.68 33.52 9.46
CA THR A 791 4.42 34.77 9.70
C THR A 791 5.03 35.36 8.44
N GLY A 792 5.00 34.61 7.33
CA GLY A 792 5.44 35.09 6.02
C GLY A 792 6.32 34.09 5.28
N VAL A 793 6.96 34.60 4.24
CA VAL A 793 7.99 33.90 3.48
C VAL A 793 9.28 34.69 3.65
N ASP A 794 10.38 34.03 3.99
CA ASP A 794 11.66 34.70 4.18
C ASP A 794 12.32 35.12 2.86
N GLN A 795 13.50 35.74 2.94
CA GLN A 795 14.24 36.23 1.77
C GLN A 795 14.64 35.12 0.77
N ARG A 796 14.65 33.86 1.20
CA ARG A 796 14.99 32.69 0.38
C ARG A 796 13.78 31.99 -0.20
N GLY A 797 12.58 32.50 0.08
CA GLY A 797 11.34 31.87 -0.40
C GLY A 797 10.84 30.77 0.53
N VAL A 798 11.32 30.70 1.78
CA VAL A 798 10.95 29.64 2.71
C VAL A 798 9.79 30.08 3.63
N PRO A 799 8.67 29.33 3.68
CA PRO A 799 7.53 29.61 4.55
C PRO A 799 7.86 29.56 6.05
N THR A 800 7.25 30.46 6.85
CA THR A 800 7.48 30.54 8.30
C THR A 800 6.19 30.59 9.13
N TRP A 801 6.23 29.99 10.32
CA TRP A 801 5.13 29.98 11.27
C TRP A 801 5.61 30.24 12.71
N ASN A 802 4.70 30.71 13.55
CA ASN A 802 4.88 30.65 15.00
C ASN A 802 4.85 29.19 15.46
N THR A 803 5.73 28.81 16.39
CA THR A 803 5.76 27.45 16.96
C THR A 803 4.81 27.25 18.14
N THR A 804 4.27 28.34 18.68
CA THR A 804 3.25 28.32 19.74
C THR A 804 1.87 28.53 19.11
N PRO A 805 0.91 27.62 19.32
CA PRO A 805 -0.45 27.80 18.81
C PRO A 805 -1.15 29.02 19.42
N ASP A 806 -1.98 29.68 18.62
CA ASP A 806 -2.93 30.68 19.06
C ASP A 806 -4.38 30.28 18.70
N ARG A 807 -5.33 31.14 19.09
CA ARG A 807 -6.77 30.98 18.78
C ARG A 807 -7.36 29.62 19.20
N GLU A 808 -6.75 29.00 20.21
CA GLU A 808 -7.16 27.69 20.69
C GLU A 808 -8.53 27.73 21.35
N ARG A 809 -9.40 26.79 20.96
CA ARG A 809 -10.75 26.64 21.52
C ARG A 809 -11.19 25.17 21.58
N PRO A 810 -12.10 24.80 22.48
CA PRO A 810 -12.70 23.47 22.50
C PRO A 810 -13.43 23.14 21.18
N ILE A 811 -13.45 21.86 20.80
CA ILE A 811 -14.31 21.39 19.71
C ILE A 811 -15.78 21.66 20.08
N PRO A 812 -16.61 22.26 19.20
CA PRO A 812 -17.99 22.61 19.52
C PRO A 812 -18.83 21.37 19.89
N ARG A 813 -19.34 21.30 21.12
CA ARG A 813 -20.22 20.18 21.55
C ARG A 813 -21.70 20.42 21.33
N GLY A 814 -22.12 21.69 21.28
CA GLY A 814 -23.54 22.08 21.18
C GLY A 814 -24.25 21.61 19.91
N SER A 815 -23.49 21.16 18.91
CA SER A 815 -23.97 20.67 17.62
C SER A 815 -23.95 19.13 17.47
N ASP A 816 -23.83 18.40 18.59
CA ASP A 816 -23.74 16.93 18.66
C ASP A 816 -22.46 16.31 18.06
N ILE A 817 -21.38 17.08 17.91
CA ILE A 817 -20.07 16.54 17.56
C ILE A 817 -19.58 15.65 18.71
N ARG A 818 -19.22 14.40 18.38
CA ARG A 818 -18.57 13.46 19.30
C ARG A 818 -17.11 13.24 18.95
N HIS A 819 -16.80 13.27 17.66
CA HIS A 819 -15.45 13.04 17.15
C HIS A 819 -15.22 13.91 15.92
N LEU A 820 -14.10 14.63 15.91
CA LEU A 820 -13.64 15.45 14.80
C LEU A 820 -12.66 14.63 13.96
N SER A 821 -12.95 14.50 12.66
CA SER A 821 -12.10 13.73 11.74
C SER A 821 -11.32 14.63 10.80
N LYS A 822 -11.96 15.64 10.19
CA LYS A 822 -11.28 16.59 9.30
C LYS A 822 -11.77 18.02 9.51
N MET A 823 -10.94 18.99 9.13
CA MET A 823 -11.31 20.40 9.16
C MET A 823 -10.85 21.14 7.91
N TYR A 824 -11.58 22.18 7.51
CA TYR A 824 -11.19 23.14 6.49
C TYR A 824 -11.56 24.54 6.96
N TYR A 825 -10.65 25.50 6.80
CA TYR A 825 -10.89 26.89 7.20
C TYR A 825 -10.83 27.81 5.97
N ASP A 826 -11.93 28.50 5.71
CA ASP A 826 -12.02 29.57 4.72
C ASP A 826 -11.68 30.89 5.41
N ALA A 827 -10.44 31.33 5.19
CA ALA A 827 -9.92 32.54 5.80
C ALA A 827 -10.54 33.83 5.24
N ALA A 828 -11.09 33.81 4.02
CA ALA A 828 -11.68 34.99 3.40
C ALA A 828 -13.03 35.34 4.02
N LEU A 829 -13.78 34.32 4.45
CA LEU A 829 -15.14 34.48 4.97
C LEU A 829 -15.26 34.18 6.48
N ASP A 830 -14.13 33.88 7.15
CA ASP A 830 -14.05 33.44 8.54
C ASP A 830 -14.99 32.26 8.85
N ARG A 831 -14.89 31.20 8.03
CA ARG A 831 -15.74 30.01 8.13
C ARG A 831 -14.92 28.77 8.41
N MET A 832 -15.39 27.96 9.35
CA MET A 832 -14.83 26.65 9.65
C MET A 832 -15.80 25.56 9.24
N TYR A 833 -15.29 24.58 8.51
CA TYR A 833 -16.00 23.39 8.08
C TYR A 833 -15.41 22.19 8.81
N LEU A 834 -16.25 21.48 9.55
CA LEU A 834 -15.85 20.32 10.34
C LEU A 834 -16.51 19.06 9.77
N GLY A 835 -15.69 18.08 9.41
CA GLY A 835 -16.11 16.73 9.11
C GLY A 835 -16.10 15.90 10.40
N VAL A 836 -17.28 15.39 10.78
CA VAL A 836 -17.53 14.91 12.15
C VAL A 836 -18.32 13.61 12.21
N TRP A 837 -18.18 12.92 13.34
CA TRP A 837 -19.08 11.86 13.78
C TRP A 837 -19.93 12.35 14.94
N THR A 838 -21.20 11.95 14.92
CA THR A 838 -22.24 12.44 15.83
C THR A 838 -22.81 11.30 16.66
N SER A 839 -23.77 11.58 17.54
CA SER A 839 -24.46 10.50 18.27
C SER A 839 -25.27 9.59 17.34
N THR A 840 -25.80 10.15 16.25
CA THR A 840 -26.60 9.41 15.24
C THR A 840 -25.74 8.55 14.32
N HIS A 841 -24.51 9.00 14.04
CA HIS A 841 -23.53 8.28 13.24
C HIS A 841 -22.22 8.23 14.02
N PRO A 842 -22.08 7.26 14.95
CA PRO A 842 -20.91 7.19 15.83
C PRO A 842 -19.67 6.75 15.06
N HIS A 843 -18.51 7.26 15.49
CA HIS A 843 -17.22 6.86 14.92
C HIS A 843 -17.01 5.34 15.09
N PRO A 844 -16.72 4.59 14.01
CA PRO A 844 -16.70 3.12 14.03
C PRO A 844 -15.53 2.52 14.82
N GLY A 845 -14.46 3.29 15.08
CA GLY A 845 -13.37 2.91 15.99
C GLY A 845 -12.50 1.74 15.51
N ARG A 846 -12.44 1.48 14.20
CA ARG A 846 -11.64 0.41 13.57
C ARG A 846 -10.71 1.00 12.50
N GLY A 847 -9.62 0.29 12.22
CA GLY A 847 -8.84 0.34 10.96
C GLY A 847 -8.63 1.69 10.26
N TRP A 848 -9.00 1.70 8.97
CA TRP A 848 -8.78 2.77 7.98
C TRP A 848 -9.77 3.94 8.14
N GLU A 849 -10.76 3.82 9.03
CA GLU A 849 -11.82 4.81 9.23
C GLU A 849 -11.31 6.10 9.91
N GLN A 850 -10.08 6.07 10.45
CA GLN A 850 -9.33 7.27 10.88
C GLN A 850 -9.11 8.27 9.74
N MET A 851 -9.25 7.81 8.49
CA MET A 851 -9.00 8.57 7.26
C MET A 851 -10.25 9.25 6.71
N GLU A 852 -11.43 8.91 7.24
CA GLU A 852 -12.70 9.36 6.68
C GLU A 852 -12.98 10.82 7.04
N VAL A 853 -13.78 11.47 6.19
CA VAL A 853 -14.20 12.86 6.42
C VAL A 853 -15.11 12.95 7.64
N GLY A 854 -15.87 11.91 7.93
CA GLY A 854 -16.94 11.91 8.94
C GLY A 854 -18.32 11.82 8.30
N ALA A 855 -19.32 11.37 9.06
CA ALA A 855 -20.67 11.14 8.54
C ALA A 855 -21.46 12.45 8.29
N GLU A 856 -21.02 13.56 8.86
CA GLU A 856 -21.69 14.85 8.77
C GLU A 856 -20.67 15.98 8.54
N LEU A 857 -21.06 16.96 7.72
CA LEU A 857 -20.35 18.23 7.54
C LEU A 857 -21.09 19.31 8.32
N GLN A 858 -20.37 20.07 9.14
CA GLN A 858 -20.91 21.22 9.86
C GLN A 858 -20.16 22.49 9.50
N ARG A 859 -20.89 23.58 9.18
CA ARG A 859 -20.32 24.90 8.92
C ARG A 859 -20.54 25.82 10.10
N PHE A 860 -19.49 26.48 10.52
CA PHE A 860 -19.48 27.54 11.52
C PHE A 860 -18.98 28.84 10.90
N ASP A 861 -19.68 29.93 11.15
CA ASP A 861 -19.26 31.28 10.75
C ASP A 861 -18.71 32.05 11.96
N SER A 862 -18.03 33.16 11.68
CA SER A 862 -17.40 34.01 12.71
C SER A 862 -16.44 33.21 13.59
N TRP A 863 -15.71 32.27 12.99
CA TRP A 863 -14.92 31.29 13.72
C TRP A 863 -13.85 31.94 14.58
N THR A 864 -13.15 32.97 14.09
CA THR A 864 -12.07 33.62 14.85
C THR A 864 -12.55 34.42 16.05
N SER A 865 -13.83 34.81 16.07
CA SER A 865 -14.50 35.49 17.16
C SER A 865 -15.42 34.52 17.92
N THR A 866 -16.73 34.59 17.69
CA THR A 866 -17.77 33.78 18.35
C THR A 866 -18.40 32.82 17.33
N PRO A 867 -17.96 31.55 17.26
CA PRO A 867 -18.44 30.61 16.26
C PRO A 867 -19.94 30.33 16.42
N SER A 868 -20.68 30.42 15.32
CA SER A 868 -22.09 30.03 15.28
C SER A 868 -22.31 28.96 14.22
N LEU A 869 -22.97 27.86 14.59
CA LEU A 869 -23.37 26.82 13.64
C LEU A 869 -24.40 27.41 12.67
N VAL A 870 -24.13 27.33 11.37
CA VAL A 870 -25.02 27.85 10.31
C VAL A 870 -25.88 26.74 9.72
N TRP A 871 -25.25 25.63 9.33
CA TRP A 871 -25.94 24.45 8.82
C TRP A 871 -25.11 23.19 9.07
N LYS A 872 -25.78 22.04 8.95
CA LYS A 872 -25.15 20.72 8.97
C LYS A 872 -25.80 19.82 7.92
N THR A 873 -24.99 18.97 7.29
CA THR A 873 -25.41 18.11 6.18
C THR A 873 -24.84 16.72 6.34
N SER A 874 -25.69 15.68 6.19
CA SER A 874 -25.21 14.30 6.13
C SER A 874 -24.40 14.07 4.85
N LEU A 875 -23.20 13.53 5.04
CA LEU A 875 -22.29 13.17 3.96
C LEU A 875 -22.55 11.77 3.42
N ILE A 876 -23.26 10.93 4.19
CA ILE A 876 -23.64 9.58 3.78
C ILE A 876 -24.69 9.69 2.66
N PRO A 877 -24.41 9.18 1.45
CA PRO A 877 -25.39 9.15 0.38
C PRO A 877 -26.64 8.32 0.78
N PRO A 878 -27.85 8.68 0.32
CA PRO A 878 -29.07 7.92 0.63
C PRO A 878 -28.99 6.44 0.27
N GLU A 879 -28.26 6.10 -0.79
CA GLU A 879 -28.00 4.74 -1.26
C GLU A 879 -26.87 4.02 -0.50
N GLY A 880 -26.19 4.71 0.42
CA GLY A 880 -25.01 4.22 1.14
C GLY A 880 -23.71 4.34 0.34
N VAL A 881 -22.59 3.96 0.98
CA VAL A 881 -21.25 3.89 0.38
C VAL A 881 -20.79 2.43 0.38
N ILE A 882 -20.04 2.00 -0.64
CA ILE A 882 -19.49 0.64 -0.67
C ILE A 882 -18.31 0.54 0.30
N ASN A 883 -18.30 -0.51 1.12
CA ASN A 883 -17.22 -0.88 2.06
C ASN A 883 -16.85 0.16 3.13
N TRP A 884 -17.57 1.28 3.26
CA TRP A 884 -17.22 2.38 4.18
C TRP A 884 -18.46 3.10 4.74
N HIS A 885 -18.30 3.84 5.84
CA HIS A 885 -19.38 4.53 6.54
C HIS A 885 -19.52 6.02 6.16
N SER A 886 -18.50 6.61 5.53
CA SER A 886 -18.40 8.04 5.19
C SER A 886 -17.48 8.27 3.98
N PRO A 887 -17.57 9.42 3.27
CA PRO A 887 -16.60 9.82 2.26
C PRO A 887 -15.14 9.78 2.75
N LYS A 888 -14.21 9.44 1.85
CA LYS A 888 -12.78 9.29 2.15
C LYS A 888 -12.03 10.62 2.07
N ALA A 889 -12.22 11.37 0.99
CA ALA A 889 -11.53 12.64 0.76
C ALA A 889 -12.52 13.75 0.46
N TRP A 890 -12.05 14.98 0.58
CA TRP A 890 -12.82 16.17 0.25
C TRP A 890 -11.95 17.27 -0.35
N SER A 891 -12.58 18.24 -1.00
CA SER A 891 -11.96 19.51 -1.32
C SER A 891 -13.00 20.62 -1.33
N PHE A 892 -12.56 21.86 -1.17
CA PHE A 892 -13.39 23.05 -1.09
C PHE A 892 -12.88 24.07 -2.09
N GLU A 893 -13.78 24.60 -2.91
CA GLU A 893 -13.43 25.60 -3.90
C GLU A 893 -14.61 26.53 -4.16
N ALA A 894 -14.36 27.84 -4.02
CA ALA A 894 -15.32 28.92 -4.14
C ALA A 894 -16.71 28.61 -3.51
N ASP A 895 -17.69 28.20 -4.33
CA ASP A 895 -19.09 28.04 -3.93
C ASP A 895 -19.46 26.61 -3.48
N TYR A 896 -18.57 25.64 -3.69
CA TYR A 896 -18.87 24.21 -3.52
C TYR A 896 -17.79 23.46 -2.74
N ALA A 897 -18.22 22.36 -2.11
CA ALA A 897 -17.35 21.32 -1.60
C ALA A 897 -17.63 20.00 -2.32
N PHE A 898 -16.57 19.22 -2.48
CA PHE A 898 -16.51 17.99 -3.26
C PHE A 898 -16.15 16.84 -2.32
N PHE A 899 -16.91 15.74 -2.33
CA PHE A 899 -16.75 14.62 -1.39
C PHE A 899 -16.59 13.30 -2.14
N GLY A 900 -15.42 12.68 -2.01
CA GLY A 900 -15.04 11.46 -2.72
C GLY A 900 -15.46 10.23 -1.98
N SER A 901 -16.14 9.33 -2.68
CA SER A 901 -16.56 8.04 -2.15
C SER A 901 -16.38 6.94 -3.18
N ILE A 902 -15.99 5.75 -2.72
CA ILE A 902 -16.02 4.55 -3.56
C ILE A 902 -17.49 4.14 -3.69
N TRP A 903 -18.04 4.25 -4.89
CA TRP A 903 -19.47 4.07 -5.13
C TRP A 903 -19.81 2.75 -5.80
N ARG A 904 -18.98 2.31 -6.74
CA ARG A 904 -19.04 1.00 -7.41
C ARG A 904 -17.62 0.46 -7.52
N GLN A 905 -17.48 -0.83 -7.79
CA GLN A 905 -16.16 -1.45 -7.93
C GLN A 905 -15.34 -0.71 -9.00
N GLY A 906 -14.18 -0.16 -8.62
CA GLY A 906 -13.31 0.63 -9.49
C GLY A 906 -13.82 2.03 -9.88
N GLN A 907 -14.85 2.56 -9.19
CA GLN A 907 -15.43 3.87 -9.48
C GLN A 907 -15.52 4.76 -8.25
N VAL A 908 -14.83 5.90 -8.34
CA VAL A 908 -14.98 7.02 -7.41
C VAL A 908 -16.14 7.90 -7.90
N ALA A 909 -17.01 8.22 -6.97
CA ALA A 909 -18.06 9.22 -7.10
C ALA A 909 -17.66 10.46 -6.30
N VAL A 910 -17.94 11.63 -6.84
CA VAL A 910 -17.76 12.89 -6.10
C VAL A 910 -19.08 13.59 -5.91
N ASP A 911 -19.56 13.61 -4.68
CA ASP A 911 -20.74 14.37 -4.31
C ASP A 911 -20.42 15.86 -4.17
N VAL A 912 -21.30 16.70 -4.71
CA VAL A 912 -21.12 18.16 -4.70
C VAL A 912 -22.10 18.79 -3.73
N ILE A 913 -21.60 19.56 -2.77
CA ILE A 913 -22.39 20.29 -1.78
C ILE A 913 -22.17 21.79 -1.97
N ARG A 914 -23.26 22.56 -2.03
CA ARG A 914 -23.19 24.02 -2.11
C ARG A 914 -22.92 24.60 -0.73
N LEU A 915 -21.90 25.45 -0.61
CA LEU A 915 -21.43 25.97 0.67
C LEU A 915 -22.38 27.00 1.29
N SER A 916 -23.20 27.67 0.48
CA SER A 916 -24.14 28.70 0.94
C SER A 916 -25.21 28.13 1.88
N ASP A 917 -25.74 26.94 1.59
CA ASP A 917 -26.89 26.35 2.29
C ASP A 917 -26.71 24.88 2.68
N GLY A 918 -25.55 24.28 2.39
CA GLY A 918 -25.24 22.89 2.70
C GLY A 918 -25.98 21.88 1.83
N LYS A 919 -26.68 22.30 0.77
CA LYS A 919 -27.47 21.37 -0.05
C LYS A 919 -26.62 20.61 -1.05
N ARG A 920 -26.86 19.30 -1.12
CA ARG A 920 -26.32 18.40 -2.15
C ARG A 920 -26.89 18.77 -3.52
N GLN A 921 -26.00 18.96 -4.49
CA GLN A 921 -26.35 19.35 -5.87
C GLN A 921 -26.48 18.14 -6.79
N GLY A 922 -25.72 17.09 -6.51
CA GLY A 922 -25.61 15.90 -7.35
C GLY A 922 -24.21 15.31 -7.22
N ARG A 923 -23.83 14.50 -8.20
CA ARG A 923 -22.59 13.73 -8.20
C ARG A 923 -21.87 13.77 -9.54
N LEU A 924 -20.55 13.92 -9.49
CA LEU A 924 -19.65 13.70 -10.62
C LEU A 924 -19.37 12.20 -10.73
N LEU A 925 -19.58 11.65 -11.92
CA LEU A 925 -19.44 10.22 -12.22
C LEU A 925 -18.49 10.03 -13.41
N PRO A 926 -17.70 8.96 -13.43
CA PRO A 926 -16.76 8.69 -14.53
C PRO A 926 -17.47 8.55 -15.86
N THR A 927 -16.96 9.22 -16.90
CA THR A 927 -17.50 9.15 -18.26
C THR A 927 -16.93 7.98 -19.07
N ALA A 928 -17.55 7.70 -20.22
CA ALA A 928 -17.14 6.64 -21.12
C ALA A 928 -15.72 6.84 -21.69
N ASP A 929 -15.19 8.07 -21.70
CA ASP A 929 -13.86 8.43 -22.20
C ASP A 929 -12.72 7.68 -21.50
N ILE A 930 -12.93 7.29 -20.23
CA ILE A 930 -12.00 6.50 -19.42
C ILE A 930 -12.54 5.09 -19.15
N GLY A 931 -13.45 4.60 -19.98
CA GLY A 931 -14.12 3.31 -19.79
C GLY A 931 -14.98 3.24 -18.53
N GLY A 932 -15.37 4.40 -17.96
CA GLY A 932 -16.14 4.48 -16.73
C GLY A 932 -15.37 4.06 -15.47
N THR A 933 -14.03 4.06 -15.45
CA THR A 933 -13.23 3.60 -14.30
C THR A 933 -12.24 4.68 -13.86
N THR A 934 -12.26 5.06 -12.57
CA THR A 934 -11.35 6.07 -11.98
C THR A 934 -10.42 5.49 -10.92
N GLY A 935 -10.37 4.15 -10.77
CA GLY A 935 -9.63 3.52 -9.68
C GLY A 935 -10.33 3.67 -8.33
N TRP A 936 -9.56 3.64 -7.24
CA TRP A 936 -10.08 3.87 -5.89
C TRP A 936 -9.43 5.09 -5.24
N LEU A 937 -9.82 5.34 -3.99
CA LEU A 937 -9.47 6.54 -3.23
C LEU A 937 -8.89 6.09 -1.88
N ASP A 938 -7.58 5.91 -1.83
CA ASP A 938 -6.85 5.37 -0.69
C ASP A 938 -6.13 6.46 0.13
N MET A 939 -6.20 7.73 -0.27
CA MET A 939 -5.59 8.88 0.39
C MET A 939 -6.58 9.74 1.19
N ASN A 940 -6.08 10.29 2.30
CA ASN A 940 -6.80 11.29 3.10
C ASN A 940 -7.23 12.52 2.28
N ASP A 941 -6.34 12.98 1.40
CA ASP A 941 -6.51 14.19 0.61
C ASP A 941 -6.54 13.87 -0.90
N GLY A 942 -7.13 12.71 -1.24
CA GLY A 942 -7.24 12.20 -2.61
C GLY A 942 -8.23 12.94 -3.53
N ILE A 943 -8.65 14.16 -3.18
CA ILE A 943 -9.37 15.07 -4.06
C ILE A 943 -8.76 16.47 -3.93
N GLN A 944 -8.54 17.12 -5.08
CA GLN A 944 -8.29 18.55 -5.15
C GLN A 944 -9.27 19.20 -6.13
N SER A 945 -9.58 20.47 -5.92
CA SER A 945 -10.50 21.20 -6.78
C SER A 945 -9.99 22.60 -7.06
N HIS A 946 -10.21 23.06 -8.29
CA HIS A 946 -9.83 24.40 -8.74
C HIS A 946 -10.92 25.01 -9.60
N ARG A 947 -11.29 26.27 -9.34
CA ARG A 947 -12.26 27.01 -10.17
C ARG A 947 -11.54 27.87 -11.18
N ARG A 948 -11.78 27.60 -12.46
CA ARG A 948 -11.27 28.36 -13.59
C ARG A 948 -11.99 29.70 -13.73
N GLN A 949 -11.34 30.63 -14.42
CA GLN A 949 -11.89 31.97 -14.69
C GLN A 949 -13.23 31.95 -15.43
N ASP A 950 -13.48 30.93 -16.26
CA ASP A 950 -14.74 30.75 -16.99
C ASP A 950 -15.89 30.19 -16.14
N GLY A 951 -15.64 29.92 -14.85
CA GLY A 951 -16.61 29.35 -13.90
C GLY A 951 -16.66 27.83 -13.89
N THR A 952 -15.84 27.14 -14.69
CA THR A 952 -15.71 25.68 -14.68
C THR A 952 -14.87 25.23 -13.49
N TYR A 953 -15.29 24.16 -12.84
CA TYR A 953 -14.55 23.49 -11.77
C TYR A 953 -13.78 22.31 -12.35
N LEU A 954 -12.50 22.25 -12.01
CA LEU A 954 -11.64 21.08 -12.15
C LEU A 954 -11.66 20.33 -10.83
N VAL A 955 -11.92 19.04 -10.86
CA VAL A 955 -11.94 18.20 -9.65
C VAL A 955 -11.04 17.00 -9.89
N PHE A 956 -9.80 17.10 -9.40
CA PHE A 956 -8.78 16.07 -9.49
C PHE A 956 -9.04 14.96 -8.49
N LEU A 957 -8.74 13.74 -8.90
CA LEU A 957 -8.85 12.54 -8.09
C LEU A 957 -7.49 11.88 -7.98
N GLU A 958 -7.27 11.22 -6.85
CA GLU A 958 -6.37 10.08 -6.82
C GLU A 958 -6.85 9.00 -7.81
N GLU A 959 -5.90 8.41 -8.51
CA GLU A 959 -6.08 7.18 -9.27
C GLU A 959 -4.85 6.30 -8.99
N HIS A 960 -5.07 5.07 -8.58
CA HIS A 960 -3.97 4.16 -8.24
C HIS A 960 -4.00 2.84 -9.00
N VAL A 961 -5.01 2.59 -9.83
CA VAL A 961 -5.10 1.31 -10.54
C VAL A 961 -4.27 1.35 -11.82
N LYS A 962 -4.43 2.39 -12.64
CA LYS A 962 -3.84 2.50 -13.98
C LYS A 962 -2.74 3.56 -14.07
N SER A 963 -2.30 4.10 -12.94
CA SER A 963 -1.22 5.09 -12.83
C SER A 963 -1.41 6.23 -13.83
N LYS A 964 -2.45 7.04 -13.61
CA LYS A 964 -2.79 8.21 -14.43
C LYS A 964 -3.33 9.33 -13.57
N GLY A 965 -3.14 10.57 -13.99
CA GLY A 965 -3.90 11.67 -13.41
C GLY A 965 -5.33 11.68 -13.96
N VAL A 966 -6.34 11.86 -13.11
CA VAL A 966 -7.76 11.95 -13.52
C VAL A 966 -8.41 13.19 -12.91
N PHE A 967 -9.25 13.87 -13.68
CA PHE A 967 -10.07 14.95 -13.16
C PHE A 967 -11.41 15.08 -13.88
N PHE A 968 -12.41 15.59 -13.17
CA PHE A 968 -13.67 16.03 -13.76
C PHE A 968 -13.58 17.50 -14.18
N GLN A 969 -14.11 17.82 -15.34
CA GLN A 969 -14.54 19.18 -15.68
C GLN A 969 -16.04 19.28 -15.46
N TRP A 970 -16.46 20.17 -14.57
CA TRP A 970 -17.86 20.39 -14.26
C TRP A 970 -18.18 21.89 -14.25
N ARG A 971 -19.27 22.26 -14.90
CA ARG A 971 -19.78 23.63 -14.85
C ARG A 971 -21.18 23.62 -14.24
N PRO A 972 -21.40 24.28 -13.09
CA PRO A 972 -22.73 24.48 -12.52
C PRO A 972 -23.65 25.14 -13.55
N LYS A 973 -24.93 24.74 -13.54
CA LYS A 973 -25.97 25.31 -14.41
C LYS A 973 -26.50 26.63 -13.89
#